data_AF-A0A661CJ73-F1
#
_entry.id   AF-A0A661CJ73-F1
#
_cell.length_a   1.000
_cell.length_b   1.000
_cell.length_c   1.000
_cell.angle_alpha   90.00
_cell.angle_beta   90.00
_cell.angle_gamma   90.00
#
_symmetry.space_group_name_H-M   'P 1'
#
loop_
_entity.id
_entity.type
_entity.pdbx_description
1 polymer ?
#
loop_
_entity_poly.entity_id
_entity_poly.type
_entity_poly.pdbx_seq_one_letter_code
_entity_poly.pdbx_strand_id
1 'polypeptide(L)'
;MSALRIKACGLKPLDHASLRSMLTLANNLLTHNWEIIEHGQADLYLYSLETDEGKAAWLEHNKGFSAILSSGKITESADISLKKPLRTKNFSETLNTIEGKIKFVKQGKKVTRTKKSTTSTSVQKSKVKQKAPAKSSPLLTSISSGLSKHLIGTKAPAWNLPQLTLNLPIQNLIKPDTITEPKSLRKWLGELSKKDNVTMVSAILSNIIPLNRTVIPVRTRLSLLDLYQKSITQLIFNRDITAIKLELSSLSAYIKSMRALMLLVEELSIGYKIIIDEAYHQGERPNSNDFFLIAINKTAENISLSILLAYSYYRSAPTTAINTLHQLYLYCEASNTLHKTVTIKGISTSKPFYHIYNQIMLTSIADPYRLTKFEVFRLHTLIADYADKVEISPLLNKHKNAPNEFLMTGYFCIDATSDHIPTALAQTSIEKRRSPQSKLLNTQPVIKAIEHLFQQSSLPTNRGMYDLDIKLLQQVVPQINTSYDRQFHRLPSSENHQINLANGIVAIHDCLTNDHLELTNSWIVHNQSSAGMMVSRDVDDCHQLNIGDFIGVFVPHMPPSLAITRWLCTDHLGTTQIGLEIYPGLPVPVTAKPNDGTEIIQGLLLPEDRDIRQPSYIIVEKGGYSANRTLHITEGEKTYTISATSLFDNTFNYEQFRFKIKPSS
;
A
#
# COMPACT_ATOMS: atom_id res chain seq x y z
N MET A 1 20.27 -43.63 -11.52
CA MET A 1 20.21 -42.75 -10.33
C MET A 1 19.78 -43.60 -9.15
N SER A 2 20.34 -43.41 -7.95
CA SER A 2 19.91 -44.15 -6.76
C SER A 2 18.48 -43.74 -6.39
N ALA A 3 17.60 -44.72 -6.11
CA ALA A 3 16.24 -44.43 -5.68
C ALA A 3 16.24 -43.61 -4.38
N LEU A 4 15.28 -42.68 -4.25
CA LEU A 4 15.03 -41.95 -3.01
C LEU A 4 14.21 -42.82 -2.07
N ARG A 5 14.49 -42.73 -0.77
CA ARG A 5 13.94 -43.68 0.21
C ARG A 5 12.86 -43.06 1.06
N ILE A 6 11.72 -43.75 1.19
CA ILE A 6 10.65 -43.44 2.14
C ILE A 6 10.69 -44.46 3.27
N LYS A 7 10.69 -44.01 4.53
CA LYS A 7 10.49 -44.88 5.69
C LYS A 7 9.14 -44.61 6.32
N ALA A 8 8.32 -45.64 6.45
CA ALA A 8 7.03 -45.56 7.13
C ALA A 8 7.20 -45.81 8.64
N CYS A 9 6.71 -44.87 9.45
CA CYS A 9 6.87 -44.87 10.90
C CYS A 9 5.48 -44.92 11.58
N GLY A 10 5.15 -46.07 12.18
CA GLY A 10 3.88 -46.28 12.87
C GLY A 10 2.64 -46.32 11.96
N LEU A 11 2.80 -46.64 10.67
CA LEU A 11 1.65 -46.81 9.76
C LEU A 11 0.96 -48.14 10.02
N LYS A 12 -0.39 -48.14 10.04
CA LYS A 12 -1.18 -49.38 10.11
C LYS A 12 -0.95 -50.22 8.83
N PRO A 13 -1.14 -51.55 8.88
CA PRO A 13 -0.92 -52.42 7.70
C PRO A 13 -1.68 -51.98 6.44
N LEU A 14 -2.91 -51.49 6.60
CA LEU A 14 -3.74 -50.98 5.51
C LEU A 14 -3.14 -49.71 4.87
N ASP A 15 -2.61 -48.80 5.68
CA ASP A 15 -1.96 -47.57 5.20
C ASP A 15 -0.65 -47.89 4.51
N HIS A 16 0.08 -48.90 5.00
CA HIS A 16 1.31 -49.37 4.39
C HIS A 16 1.04 -50.00 3.01
N ALA A 17 -0.05 -50.77 2.87
CA ALA A 17 -0.49 -51.32 1.59
C ALA A 17 -0.96 -50.20 0.63
N SER A 18 -1.71 -49.21 1.14
CA SER A 18 -2.14 -48.04 0.37
C SER A 18 -0.96 -47.23 -0.13
N LEU A 19 0.08 -47.01 0.69
CA LEU A 19 1.28 -46.29 0.30
C LEU A 19 2.03 -47.01 -0.83
N ARG A 20 2.21 -48.33 -0.72
CA ARG A 20 2.84 -49.15 -1.77
C ARG A 20 2.04 -49.07 -3.08
N SER A 21 0.73 -49.26 -3.02
CA SER A 21 -0.15 -49.18 -4.20
C SER A 21 -0.12 -47.79 -4.85
N MET A 22 -0.16 -46.72 -4.05
CA MET A 22 -0.07 -45.35 -4.57
C MET A 22 1.27 -45.06 -5.22
N LEU A 23 2.37 -45.58 -4.68
CA LEU A 23 3.68 -45.40 -5.28
C LEU A 23 3.80 -46.10 -6.64
N THR A 24 3.22 -47.30 -6.78
CA THR A 24 3.12 -48.01 -8.07
C THR A 24 2.26 -47.24 -9.07
N LEU A 25 1.08 -46.76 -8.66
CA LEU A 25 0.17 -46.01 -9.52
C LEU A 25 0.72 -44.65 -9.95
N ALA A 26 1.51 -44.00 -9.09
CA ALA A 26 2.11 -42.71 -9.35
C ALA A 26 3.39 -42.79 -10.19
N ASN A 27 3.92 -43.98 -10.50
CA ASN A 27 5.26 -44.15 -11.06
C ASN A 27 5.52 -43.33 -12.35
N ASN A 28 4.53 -43.23 -13.25
CA ASN A 28 4.66 -42.46 -14.49
C ASN A 28 4.60 -40.93 -14.30
N LEU A 29 4.23 -40.48 -13.10
CA LEU A 29 4.14 -39.07 -12.73
C LEU A 29 5.32 -38.61 -11.84
N LEU A 30 6.19 -39.54 -11.44
CA LEU A 30 7.32 -39.24 -10.56
C LEU A 30 8.56 -38.86 -11.37
N THR A 31 9.26 -37.81 -10.92
CA THR A 31 10.50 -37.33 -11.55
C THR A 31 11.76 -38.05 -11.05
N HIS A 32 11.62 -38.91 -10.03
CA HIS A 32 12.63 -39.87 -9.55
C HIS A 32 11.99 -41.19 -9.16
N ASN A 33 12.80 -42.25 -9.15
CA ASN A 33 12.40 -43.50 -8.53
C ASN A 33 12.42 -43.37 -7.00
N TRP A 34 11.38 -43.87 -6.36
CA TRP A 34 11.22 -43.89 -4.90
C TRP A 34 11.01 -45.33 -4.43
N GLU A 35 11.63 -45.69 -3.31
CA GLU A 35 11.50 -47.01 -2.70
C GLU A 35 11.10 -46.89 -1.22
N ILE A 36 10.23 -47.79 -0.75
CA ILE A 36 9.85 -47.85 0.66
C ILE A 36 10.79 -48.84 1.35
N ILE A 37 11.45 -48.39 2.42
CA ILE A 37 12.40 -49.20 3.19
C ILE A 37 11.92 -49.40 4.63
N GLU A 38 12.27 -50.55 5.21
CA GLU A 38 11.95 -50.87 6.62
C GLU A 38 13.11 -50.50 7.56
N HIS A 39 14.36 -50.64 7.09
CA HIS A 39 15.56 -50.36 7.87
C HIS A 39 16.55 -49.46 7.11
N GLY A 40 17.33 -48.67 7.86
CA GLY A 40 18.30 -47.72 7.31
C GLY A 40 17.83 -46.26 7.29
N GLN A 41 18.66 -45.38 6.73
CA GLN A 41 18.35 -43.96 6.56
C GLN A 41 17.49 -43.73 5.32
N ALA A 42 16.45 -42.93 5.47
CA ALA A 42 15.56 -42.49 4.39
C ALA A 42 15.72 -40.99 4.09
N ASP A 43 15.33 -40.59 2.88
CA ASP A 43 15.25 -39.19 2.50
C ASP A 43 13.94 -38.55 2.99
N LEU A 44 12.87 -39.35 3.11
CA LEU A 44 11.56 -38.95 3.63
C LEU A 44 11.08 -39.94 4.71
N TYR A 45 10.64 -39.42 5.86
CA TYR A 45 10.04 -40.19 6.94
C TYR A 45 8.55 -39.85 7.03
N LEU A 46 7.69 -40.86 6.82
CA LEU A 46 6.24 -40.72 6.85
C LEU A 46 5.68 -41.30 8.15
N TYR A 47 5.14 -40.44 9.00
CA TYR A 47 4.62 -40.76 10.31
C TYR A 47 3.10 -40.85 10.31
N SER A 48 2.55 -41.77 11.09
CA SER A 48 1.14 -41.70 11.48
C SER A 48 1.03 -41.35 12.96
N LEU A 49 0.55 -40.15 13.27
CA LEU A 49 0.31 -39.73 14.65
C LEU A 49 -0.94 -40.38 15.28
N GLU A 50 -1.57 -41.32 14.55
CA GLU A 50 -2.71 -42.12 15.02
C GLU A 50 -2.25 -43.38 15.79
N THR A 51 -0.94 -43.68 15.81
CA THR A 51 -0.35 -44.80 16.56
C THR A 51 0.70 -44.29 17.55
N ASP A 52 0.86 -44.97 18.67
CA ASP A 52 1.84 -44.56 19.69
C ASP A 52 3.29 -44.75 19.19
N GLU A 53 3.52 -45.77 18.36
CA GLU A 53 4.78 -45.99 17.65
C GLU A 53 5.11 -44.82 16.71
N GLY A 54 4.13 -44.29 15.98
CA GLY A 54 4.32 -43.16 15.07
C GLY A 54 4.55 -41.84 15.81
N LYS A 55 3.88 -41.63 16.96
CA LYS A 55 4.12 -40.47 17.83
C LYS A 55 5.51 -40.51 18.48
N ALA A 56 5.94 -41.67 18.97
CA ALA A 56 7.27 -41.84 19.54
C ALA A 56 8.35 -41.57 18.48
N ALA A 57 8.21 -42.16 17.29
CA ALA A 57 9.13 -41.93 16.19
C ALA A 57 9.14 -40.47 15.70
N TRP A 58 8.01 -39.77 15.77
CA TRP A 58 7.91 -38.34 15.46
C TRP A 58 8.74 -37.48 16.40
N LEU A 59 8.64 -37.73 17.71
CA LEU A 59 9.42 -36.99 18.73
C LEU A 59 10.93 -37.20 18.58
N GLU A 60 11.35 -38.35 18.08
CA GLU A 60 12.76 -38.69 17.87
C GLU A 60 13.31 -38.23 16.51
N HIS A 61 12.47 -37.63 15.65
CA HIS A 61 12.89 -37.23 14.31
C HIS A 61 13.99 -36.15 14.35
N ASN A 62 15.14 -36.46 13.76
CA ASN A 62 16.29 -35.55 13.77
C ASN A 62 16.98 -35.36 12.41
N LYS A 63 16.60 -36.13 11.38
CA LYS A 63 17.24 -36.14 10.04
C LYS A 63 16.27 -36.62 8.96
N GLY A 64 16.40 -36.03 7.77
CA GLY A 64 15.52 -36.30 6.62
C GLY A 64 14.32 -35.35 6.59
N PHE A 65 13.51 -35.43 5.52
CA PHE A 65 12.24 -34.70 5.48
C PHE A 65 11.18 -35.47 6.28
N SER A 66 10.25 -34.71 6.85
CA SER A 66 9.20 -35.23 7.71
C SER A 66 7.83 -35.10 7.03
N ALA A 67 7.03 -36.17 7.07
CA ALA A 67 5.67 -36.17 6.55
C ALA A 67 4.71 -36.79 7.54
N ILE A 68 3.51 -36.23 7.67
CA ILE A 68 2.46 -36.82 8.50
C ILE A 68 1.32 -37.31 7.62
N LEU A 69 0.93 -38.57 7.80
CA LEU A 69 -0.25 -39.18 7.21
C LEU A 69 -1.40 -39.21 8.24
N SER A 70 -2.47 -38.46 7.98
CA SER A 70 -3.62 -38.33 8.91
C SER A 70 -4.95 -38.31 8.17
N SER A 71 -6.01 -38.84 8.80
CA SER A 71 -7.40 -38.65 8.35
C SER A 71 -8.06 -37.37 8.91
N GLY A 72 -7.40 -36.64 9.82
CA GLY A 72 -7.95 -35.49 10.55
C GLY A 72 -7.21 -34.16 10.30
N LYS A 73 -7.54 -33.13 11.10
CA LYS A 73 -6.75 -31.87 11.13
C LYS A 73 -5.39 -32.17 11.78
N ILE A 74 -4.32 -31.76 11.11
CA ILE A 74 -2.95 -31.94 11.59
C ILE A 74 -2.56 -30.69 12.37
N THR A 75 -2.25 -30.86 13.66
CA THR A 75 -1.84 -29.78 14.58
C THR A 75 -0.31 -29.62 14.64
N GLU A 76 0.43 -30.64 14.22
CA GLU A 76 1.89 -30.68 14.21
C GLU A 76 2.48 -30.18 12.89
N SER A 77 3.58 -29.44 12.95
CA SER A 77 4.25 -28.87 11.77
C SER A 77 5.24 -29.86 11.16
N ALA A 78 4.84 -30.55 10.09
CA ALA A 78 5.73 -31.38 9.26
C ALA A 78 6.09 -30.68 7.94
N ASP A 79 7.18 -31.12 7.30
CA ASP A 79 7.55 -30.63 5.96
C ASP A 79 6.47 -30.94 4.91
N ILE A 80 5.67 -31.99 5.18
CA ILE A 80 4.57 -32.45 4.35
C ILE A 80 3.40 -32.91 5.21
N SER A 81 2.19 -32.56 4.77
CA SER A 81 0.94 -33.14 5.24
C SER A 81 0.29 -33.98 4.13
N LEU A 82 0.11 -35.28 4.37
CA LEU A 82 -0.65 -36.16 3.50
C LEU A 82 -1.97 -36.53 4.18
N LYS A 83 -3.09 -36.30 3.48
CA LYS A 83 -4.42 -36.66 3.97
C LYS A 83 -4.87 -38.01 3.42
N LYS A 84 -5.46 -38.84 4.28
CA LYS A 84 -6.14 -40.08 3.88
C LYS A 84 -7.55 -39.76 3.33
N PRO A 85 -8.05 -40.46 2.29
CA PRO A 85 -7.33 -41.44 1.48
C PRO A 85 -6.33 -40.76 0.54
N LEU A 86 -5.18 -41.40 0.34
CA LEU A 86 -4.16 -40.90 -0.58
C LEU A 86 -4.70 -40.87 -2.01
N ARG A 87 -4.48 -39.74 -2.71
CA ARG A 87 -4.85 -39.57 -4.13
C ARG A 87 -3.59 -39.47 -4.97
N THR A 88 -3.55 -40.21 -6.08
CA THR A 88 -2.35 -40.37 -6.93
C THR A 88 -1.71 -39.05 -7.35
N LYS A 89 -2.51 -38.07 -7.83
CA LYS A 89 -2.01 -36.76 -8.28
C LYS A 89 -1.36 -35.95 -7.14
N ASN A 90 -2.04 -35.83 -6.00
CA ASN A 90 -1.54 -35.09 -4.85
C ASN A 90 -0.28 -35.76 -4.27
N PHE A 91 -0.25 -37.10 -4.26
CA PHE A 91 0.89 -37.87 -3.78
C PHE A 91 2.13 -37.69 -4.67
N SER A 92 1.98 -37.74 -6.00
CA SER A 92 3.09 -37.54 -6.94
C SER A 92 3.64 -36.11 -6.91
N GLU A 93 2.77 -35.10 -6.90
CA GLU A 93 3.19 -33.68 -6.82
C GLU A 93 3.99 -33.40 -5.53
N THR A 94 3.56 -34.01 -4.43
CA THR A 94 4.22 -33.90 -3.13
C THR A 94 5.62 -34.54 -3.15
N LEU A 95 5.75 -35.76 -3.69
CA LEU A 95 7.05 -36.43 -3.80
C LEU A 95 8.01 -35.70 -4.75
N ASN A 96 7.53 -35.16 -5.87
CA ASN A 96 8.35 -34.38 -6.81
C ASN A 96 8.82 -33.06 -6.18
N THR A 97 7.96 -32.41 -5.38
CA THR A 97 8.34 -31.20 -4.63
C THR A 97 9.47 -31.49 -3.64
N ILE A 98 9.41 -32.63 -2.96
CA ILE A 98 10.41 -33.03 -1.97
C ILE A 98 11.70 -33.47 -2.62
N GLU A 99 11.64 -34.14 -3.77
CA GLU A 99 12.84 -34.41 -4.58
C GLU A 99 13.59 -33.10 -4.88
N GLY A 100 12.88 -32.05 -5.30
CA GLY A 100 13.46 -30.72 -5.53
C GLY A 100 14.19 -30.18 -4.30
N LYS A 101 13.56 -30.28 -3.13
CA LYS A 101 14.17 -29.88 -1.84
C LYS A 101 15.36 -30.76 -1.46
N ILE A 102 15.30 -32.08 -1.67
CA ILE A 102 16.42 -33.02 -1.41
C ILE A 102 17.61 -32.68 -2.32
N LYS A 103 17.38 -32.44 -3.61
CA LYS A 103 18.42 -32.05 -4.58
C LYS A 103 19.08 -30.73 -4.18
N PHE A 104 18.28 -29.75 -3.75
CA PHE A 104 18.78 -28.46 -3.27
C PHE A 104 19.68 -28.60 -2.03
N VAL A 105 19.26 -29.38 -1.03
CA VAL A 105 20.06 -29.64 0.19
C VAL A 105 21.35 -30.42 -0.13
N LYS A 106 21.30 -31.39 -1.05
CA LYS A 106 22.48 -32.16 -1.50
C LYS A 106 23.45 -31.28 -2.33
N GLN A 107 22.96 -30.31 -3.10
CA GLN A 107 23.78 -29.32 -3.82
C GLN A 107 24.42 -28.29 -2.88
N GLY A 108 23.69 -27.79 -1.87
CA GLY A 108 24.23 -26.89 -0.84
C GLY A 108 25.36 -27.50 -0.01
N LYS A 109 25.32 -28.82 0.23
CA LYS A 109 26.42 -29.57 0.86
C LYS A 109 27.63 -29.81 -0.07
N LYS A 110 27.45 -29.75 -1.40
CA LYS A 110 28.54 -29.83 -2.38
C LYS A 110 29.33 -28.52 -2.46
N VAL A 111 28.65 -27.38 -2.34
CA VAL A 111 29.27 -26.03 -2.34
C VAL A 111 30.09 -25.75 -1.07
N THR A 112 29.72 -26.37 0.06
CA THR A 112 30.49 -26.26 1.32
C THR A 112 31.68 -27.23 1.41
N ARG A 113 31.79 -28.21 0.49
CA ARG A 113 32.92 -29.15 0.43
C ARG A 113 34.06 -28.70 -0.50
N THR A 114 33.82 -27.73 -1.39
CA THR A 114 34.83 -27.17 -2.31
C THR A 114 35.69 -26.03 -1.74
N LYS A 115 35.48 -25.61 -0.48
CA LYS A 115 36.27 -24.55 0.18
C LYS A 115 37.23 -25.05 1.29
N LYS A 116 37.57 -26.33 1.32
CA LYS A 116 38.58 -26.89 2.23
C LYS A 116 39.57 -27.79 1.49
N SER A 117 40.49 -27.21 0.72
CA SER A 117 41.82 -27.79 0.44
C SER A 117 42.64 -26.87 -0.47
N THR A 118 43.49 -26.01 0.10
CA THR A 118 44.89 -25.81 -0.32
C THR A 118 45.58 -24.80 0.62
N THR A 119 46.37 -25.37 1.53
CA THR A 119 47.76 -25.00 1.91
C THR A 119 48.51 -24.16 0.87
N SER A 120 49.51 -23.31 1.13
CA SER A 120 50.41 -23.05 2.28
C SER A 120 51.49 -22.07 1.81
N THR A 121 52.04 -21.23 2.71
CA THR A 121 53.39 -20.57 2.67
C THR A 121 53.71 -19.66 1.48
N SER A 122 54.42 -18.53 1.56
CA SER A 122 55.32 -17.86 2.50
C SER A 122 55.34 -16.37 2.08
N VAL A 123 55.73 -15.38 2.89
CA VAL A 123 57.07 -14.77 2.84
C VAL A 123 57.07 -13.49 3.71
N GLN A 124 58.14 -13.38 4.51
CA GLN A 124 58.87 -12.22 5.05
C GLN A 124 58.22 -11.12 5.92
N LYS A 125 58.88 -10.99 7.08
CA LYS A 125 58.95 -9.83 7.98
C LYS A 125 59.67 -8.66 7.30
N SER A 126 59.09 -7.47 7.41
CA SER A 126 59.85 -6.21 7.57
C SER A 126 59.09 -5.25 8.48
N LYS A 127 59.73 -4.89 9.60
CA LYS A 127 59.24 -3.96 10.63
C LYS A 127 59.18 -2.54 10.10
N VAL A 128 58.06 -1.83 10.25
CA VAL A 128 58.04 -0.38 10.59
C VAL A 128 56.79 -0.04 11.44
N LYS A 129 57.08 0.47 12.64
CA LYS A 129 56.30 1.29 13.60
C LYS A 129 54.76 1.17 13.67
N GLN A 130 54.32 0.68 14.82
CA GLN A 130 52.95 0.65 15.33
C GLN A 130 52.35 2.07 15.52
N LYS A 131 51.16 2.29 14.96
CA LYS A 131 50.09 3.08 15.57
C LYS A 131 48.81 2.26 15.43
N ALA A 132 48.19 1.92 16.56
CA ALA A 132 46.98 1.13 16.63
C ALA A 132 45.78 1.88 16.01
N PRO A 133 44.91 1.25 15.19
CA PRO A 133 43.58 1.75 14.97
C PRO A 133 42.65 1.25 16.08
N ALA A 134 42.00 2.21 16.73
CA ALA A 134 41.04 1.99 17.79
C ALA A 134 39.73 1.40 17.27
N LYS A 135 39.07 0.69 18.19
CA LYS A 135 37.69 0.22 18.15
C LYS A 135 36.75 1.29 17.57
N SER A 136 36.01 0.94 16.52
CA SER A 136 34.95 1.77 15.96
C SER A 136 33.72 1.74 16.86
N SER A 137 33.57 2.78 17.68
CA SER A 137 32.31 3.17 18.31
C SER A 137 31.41 3.91 17.32
N PRO A 138 30.06 3.77 17.39
CA PRO A 138 29.14 4.62 16.66
C PRO A 138 29.01 5.94 17.42
N LEU A 139 29.56 7.02 16.88
CA LEU A 139 29.39 8.38 17.39
C LEU A 139 29.28 9.31 16.20
N LEU A 140 28.08 9.49 15.64
CA LEU A 140 27.69 10.66 14.85
C LEU A 140 26.16 10.79 14.79
N THR A 141 25.52 11.11 15.92
CA THR A 141 24.18 11.73 15.94
C THR A 141 24.03 12.61 17.19
N SER A 142 24.86 13.64 17.35
CA SER A 142 24.64 14.67 18.38
C SER A 142 25.57 15.88 18.25
N ILE A 143 25.59 16.57 17.11
CA ILE A 143 26.11 17.95 17.05
C ILE A 143 25.32 18.75 16.00
N SER A 144 24.18 19.31 16.38
CA SER A 144 23.58 20.47 15.69
C SER A 144 22.54 21.17 16.57
N SER A 145 23.00 21.98 17.52
CA SER A 145 22.18 23.00 18.21
C SER A 145 23.04 24.20 18.66
N GLY A 146 24.10 24.50 17.90
CA GLY A 146 25.21 25.33 18.37
C GLY A 146 25.06 26.85 18.30
N LEU A 147 24.10 27.42 17.56
CA LEU A 147 24.19 28.87 17.23
C LEU A 147 22.94 29.72 17.51
N SER A 148 21.86 29.16 18.07
CA SER A 148 20.80 29.95 18.73
C SER A 148 21.05 30.17 20.24
N LYS A 149 22.19 29.71 20.77
CA LYS A 149 22.54 29.71 22.20
C LYS A 149 22.79 31.07 22.85
N HIS A 150 22.70 32.17 22.10
CA HIS A 150 22.77 33.50 22.70
C HIS A 150 21.36 34.06 22.83
N LEU A 151 20.70 33.77 23.97
CA LEU A 151 19.90 34.73 24.77
C LEU A 151 18.95 34.07 25.79
N ILE A 152 18.75 32.75 25.81
CA ILE A 152 17.87 32.08 26.80
C ILE A 152 18.52 30.78 27.29
N GLY A 153 18.68 30.63 28.61
CA GLY A 153 19.33 29.45 29.21
C GLY A 153 18.63 28.15 28.84
N THR A 154 19.38 27.16 28.36
CA THR A 154 18.84 25.87 27.93
C THR A 154 18.54 24.99 29.14
N LYS A 155 17.27 24.65 29.36
CA LYS A 155 16.87 23.59 30.28
C LYS A 155 17.07 22.21 29.64
N ALA A 156 16.92 21.15 30.43
CA ALA A 156 16.80 19.79 29.89
C ALA A 156 15.34 19.52 29.49
N PRO A 157 15.09 18.65 28.48
CA PRO A 157 13.74 18.18 28.18
C PRO A 157 13.06 17.55 29.41
N ALA A 158 11.73 17.54 29.40
CA ALA A 158 10.94 17.00 30.50
C ALA A 158 11.25 15.51 30.72
N TRP A 159 11.94 15.19 31.82
CA TRP A 159 12.50 13.86 32.09
C TRP A 159 11.50 12.69 32.13
N ASN A 160 10.22 12.98 32.40
CA ASN A 160 9.15 11.99 32.54
C ASN A 160 8.29 11.85 31.26
N LEU A 161 8.63 12.54 30.17
CA LEU A 161 7.94 12.43 28.89
C LEU A 161 8.79 11.66 27.87
N PRO A 162 8.17 10.99 26.87
CA PRO A 162 8.89 10.32 25.80
C PRO A 162 9.83 11.27 25.05
N GLN A 163 10.90 10.72 24.48
CA GLN A 163 11.80 11.47 23.63
C GLN A 163 11.11 11.84 22.31
N LEU A 164 11.31 13.07 21.85
CA LEU A 164 10.93 13.51 20.51
C LEU A 164 12.16 13.56 19.61
N THR A 165 12.05 13.05 18.39
CA THR A 165 13.08 13.15 17.35
C THR A 165 12.48 13.78 16.11
N LEU A 166 12.85 15.04 15.87
CA LEU A 166 12.35 15.84 14.75
C LEU A 166 13.49 16.17 13.79
N ASN A 167 13.27 15.91 12.49
CA ASN A 167 14.18 16.33 11.44
C ASN A 167 13.89 17.79 11.08
N LEU A 168 14.85 18.68 11.37
CA LEU A 168 14.71 20.12 11.21
C LEU A 168 15.91 20.73 10.46
N PRO A 169 15.68 21.79 9.66
CA PRO A 169 16.76 22.53 9.04
C PRO A 169 17.56 23.33 10.08
N ILE A 170 18.84 23.56 9.80
CA ILE A 170 19.69 24.42 10.63
C ILE A 170 19.21 25.86 10.53
N GLN A 171 19.04 26.50 11.69
CA GLN A 171 18.66 27.92 11.78
C GLN A 171 19.87 28.82 12.00
N ASN A 172 19.89 29.94 11.28
CA ASN A 172 20.98 30.92 11.31
C ASN A 172 20.45 32.32 11.70
N LEU A 173 21.36 33.18 12.15
CA LEU A 173 21.10 34.57 12.53
C LEU A 173 21.27 35.57 11.37
N ILE A 174 21.39 35.08 10.13
CA ILE A 174 21.55 35.91 8.94
C ILE A 174 20.26 36.70 8.69
N LYS A 175 20.39 37.92 8.16
CA LYS A 175 19.24 38.76 7.78
C LYS A 175 18.27 37.93 6.91
N PRO A 176 17.00 37.79 7.31
CA PRO A 176 16.05 36.97 6.58
C PRO A 176 15.81 37.52 5.17
N ASP A 177 15.97 36.66 4.16
CA ASP A 177 15.38 36.85 2.84
C ASP A 177 13.94 36.29 2.84
N THR A 178 13.12 36.81 3.75
CA THR A 178 11.74 36.37 3.98
C THR A 178 10.93 37.44 4.71
N ILE A 179 9.61 37.40 4.52
CA ILE A 179 8.66 38.29 5.20
C ILE A 179 8.44 37.81 6.64
N THR A 180 8.91 38.57 7.62
CA THR A 180 8.79 38.24 9.06
C THR A 180 7.65 38.98 9.77
N GLU A 181 6.96 39.90 9.08
CA GLU A 181 5.85 40.67 9.65
C GLU A 181 4.48 40.14 9.20
N PRO A 182 3.57 39.76 10.13
CA PRO A 182 2.27 39.18 9.76
C PRO A 182 1.37 40.07 8.89
N LYS A 183 1.40 41.39 9.08
CA LYS A 183 0.62 42.33 8.26
C LYS A 183 1.11 42.35 6.82
N SER A 184 2.43 42.46 6.66
CA SER A 184 3.12 42.46 5.37
C SER A 184 2.89 41.13 4.64
N LEU A 185 2.99 40.00 5.35
CA LEU A 185 2.71 38.67 4.80
C LEU A 185 1.26 38.54 4.34
N ARG A 186 0.29 38.99 5.15
CA ARG A 186 -1.14 38.95 4.79
C ARG A 186 -1.42 39.73 3.50
N LYS A 187 -0.87 40.94 3.38
CA LYS A 187 -1.02 41.77 2.17
C LYS A 187 -0.43 41.04 0.96
N TRP A 188 0.79 40.53 1.09
CA TRP A 188 1.49 39.82 0.03
C TRP A 188 0.74 38.56 -0.42
N LEU A 189 0.22 37.74 0.51
CA LEU A 189 -0.60 36.56 0.18
C LEU A 189 -1.91 36.94 -0.54
N GLY A 190 -2.55 38.07 -0.17
CA GLY A 190 -3.76 38.55 -0.82
C GLY A 190 -3.54 39.12 -2.22
N GLU A 191 -2.34 39.62 -2.52
CA GLU A 191 -1.93 39.97 -3.89
C GLU A 191 -1.60 38.71 -4.70
N LEU A 192 -0.95 37.74 -4.06
CA LEU A 192 -0.54 36.48 -4.69
C LEU A 192 -1.72 35.58 -5.06
N SER A 193 -2.81 35.60 -4.28
CA SER A 193 -4.02 34.80 -4.53
C SER A 193 -4.74 35.16 -5.84
N LYS A 194 -4.32 36.22 -6.54
CA LYS A 194 -4.82 36.62 -7.86
C LYS A 194 -4.04 35.99 -9.02
N LYS A 195 -2.91 35.33 -8.72
CA LYS A 195 -2.06 34.64 -9.70
C LYS A 195 -2.47 33.17 -9.84
N ASP A 196 -1.90 32.49 -10.83
CA ASP A 196 -2.08 31.05 -10.99
C ASP A 196 -1.43 30.25 -9.83
N ASN A 197 -1.94 29.03 -9.61
CA ASN A 197 -1.51 28.18 -8.50
C ASN A 197 -0.03 27.81 -8.56
N VAL A 198 0.56 27.61 -9.75
CA VAL A 198 1.97 27.21 -9.89
C VAL A 198 2.88 28.36 -9.43
N THR A 199 2.60 29.57 -9.89
CA THR A 199 3.31 30.77 -9.47
C THR A 199 3.13 31.02 -7.97
N MET A 200 1.92 30.82 -7.43
CA MET A 200 1.65 30.98 -6.00
C MET A 200 2.45 30.00 -5.15
N VAL A 201 2.48 28.71 -5.51
CA VAL A 201 3.25 27.68 -4.79
C VAL A 201 4.75 28.02 -4.78
N SER A 202 5.31 28.36 -5.95
CA SER A 202 6.73 28.72 -6.07
C SER A 202 7.09 29.96 -5.23
N ALA A 203 6.25 31.00 -5.27
CA ALA A 203 6.46 32.22 -4.50
C ALA A 203 6.37 31.96 -2.99
N ILE A 204 5.39 31.17 -2.52
CA ILE A 204 5.29 30.80 -1.10
C ILE A 204 6.51 29.99 -0.66
N LEU A 205 6.93 28.99 -1.45
CA LEU A 205 8.14 28.21 -1.17
C LEU A 205 9.36 29.10 -0.98
N SER A 206 9.55 30.06 -1.89
CA SER A 206 10.68 31.00 -1.86
C SER A 206 10.70 31.86 -0.60
N ASN A 207 9.57 32.01 0.08
CA ASN A 207 9.42 32.82 1.29
C ASN A 207 9.43 31.97 2.58
N ILE A 208 8.79 30.79 2.59
CA ILE A 208 8.69 29.92 3.78
C ILE A 208 9.97 29.11 4.04
N ILE A 209 10.71 28.73 2.99
CA ILE A 209 11.97 28.00 3.12
C ILE A 209 12.98 28.84 3.93
N PRO A 210 13.29 30.10 3.57
CA PRO A 210 14.17 30.93 4.38
C PRO A 210 13.61 31.19 5.79
N LEU A 211 12.28 31.35 5.95
CA LEU A 211 11.65 31.53 7.26
C LEU A 211 11.93 30.39 8.24
N ASN A 212 11.94 29.14 7.77
CA ASN A 212 12.25 27.98 8.60
C ASN A 212 13.72 27.93 9.01
N ARG A 213 14.60 28.66 8.32
CA ARG A 213 16.05 28.73 8.54
C ARG A 213 16.48 30.02 9.25
N THR A 214 15.54 30.88 9.64
CA THR A 214 15.79 32.11 10.42
C THR A 214 15.24 31.98 11.84
N VAL A 215 16.01 32.42 12.85
CA VAL A 215 15.51 32.50 14.23
C VAL A 215 14.54 33.68 14.39
N ILE A 216 13.31 33.42 14.81
CA ILE A 216 12.28 34.43 15.10
C ILE A 216 11.44 34.02 16.31
N PRO A 217 10.79 34.95 17.03
CA PRO A 217 9.97 34.62 18.20
C PRO A 217 8.84 33.65 17.90
N VAL A 218 8.59 32.68 18.79
CA VAL A 218 7.54 31.63 18.67
C VAL A 218 6.17 32.20 18.27
N ARG A 219 5.72 33.26 18.94
CA ARG A 219 4.41 33.87 18.66
C ARG A 219 4.34 34.48 17.26
N THR A 220 5.43 35.11 16.81
CA THR A 220 5.54 35.65 15.45
C THR A 220 5.53 34.52 14.43
N ARG A 221 6.34 33.48 14.65
CA ARG A 221 6.38 32.27 13.80
C ARG A 221 4.99 31.64 13.67
N LEU A 222 4.31 31.39 14.78
CA LEU A 222 2.97 30.82 14.77
C LEU A 222 1.97 31.67 13.97
N SER A 223 2.04 33.00 14.12
CA SER A 223 1.18 33.93 13.40
C SER A 223 1.42 33.91 11.88
N LEU A 224 2.69 33.80 11.45
CA LEU A 224 3.05 33.68 10.04
C LEU A 224 2.59 32.34 9.46
N LEU A 225 2.85 31.24 10.17
CA LEU A 225 2.46 29.89 9.74
C LEU A 225 0.94 29.74 9.60
N ASP A 226 0.14 30.34 10.50
CA ASP A 226 -1.32 30.32 10.37
C ASP A 226 -1.82 31.07 9.11
N LEU A 227 -1.14 32.14 8.70
CA LEU A 227 -1.44 32.83 7.44
C LEU A 227 -1.11 31.94 6.23
N TYR A 228 0.06 31.29 6.23
CA TYR A 228 0.42 30.34 5.18
C TYR A 228 -0.55 29.16 5.13
N GLN A 229 -0.91 28.58 6.28
CA GLN A 229 -1.86 27.46 6.38
C GLN A 229 -3.17 27.77 5.66
N LYS A 230 -3.75 28.96 5.89
CA LYS A 230 -5.00 29.38 5.23
C LYS A 230 -4.86 29.39 3.71
N SER A 231 -3.80 30.01 3.19
CA SER A 231 -3.52 30.07 1.75
C SER A 231 -3.21 28.70 1.13
N ILE A 232 -2.44 27.86 1.81
CA ILE A 232 -2.06 26.52 1.34
C ILE A 232 -3.27 25.58 1.34
N THR A 233 -4.11 25.65 2.37
CA THR A 233 -5.35 24.86 2.44
C THR A 233 -6.26 25.22 1.27
N GLN A 234 -6.42 26.52 0.96
CA GLN A 234 -7.18 26.97 -0.21
C GLN A 234 -6.60 26.41 -1.52
N LEU A 235 -5.27 26.42 -1.70
CA LEU A 235 -4.61 25.86 -2.89
C LEU A 235 -4.89 24.36 -3.09
N ILE A 236 -4.93 23.59 -2.00
CA ILE A 236 -5.11 22.13 -2.07
C ILE A 236 -6.56 21.77 -2.38
N PHE A 237 -7.52 22.46 -1.75
CA PHE A 237 -8.94 22.14 -1.91
C PHE A 237 -9.61 22.84 -3.10
N ASN A 238 -9.04 23.95 -3.60
CA ASN A 238 -9.53 24.61 -4.80
C ASN A 238 -8.79 24.06 -6.03
N ARG A 239 -9.28 22.96 -6.60
CA ARG A 239 -8.77 22.48 -7.89
C ARG A 239 -9.27 23.40 -9.00
N ASP A 240 -8.38 24.23 -9.53
CA ASP A 240 -8.67 25.03 -10.72
C ASP A 240 -8.62 24.16 -11.99
N ILE A 241 -9.47 24.48 -12.98
CA ILE A 241 -9.49 23.91 -14.33
C ILE A 241 -8.08 23.94 -14.96
N THR A 242 -7.29 24.95 -14.60
CA THR A 242 -5.89 25.10 -15.00
C THR A 242 -5.01 23.92 -14.56
N ALA A 243 -5.22 23.35 -13.37
CA ALA A 243 -4.45 22.20 -12.90
C ALA A 243 -4.81 20.91 -13.68
N ILE A 244 -6.08 20.77 -14.07
CA ILE A 244 -6.54 19.67 -14.94
C ILE A 244 -5.93 19.80 -16.34
N LYS A 245 -5.95 21.01 -16.92
CA LYS A 245 -5.31 21.29 -18.22
C LYS A 245 -3.79 21.05 -18.20
N LEU A 246 -3.13 21.36 -17.08
CA LEU A 246 -1.70 21.11 -16.93
C LEU A 246 -1.38 19.60 -16.94
N GLU A 247 -2.18 18.80 -16.22
CA GLU A 247 -2.06 17.34 -16.18
C GLU A 247 -2.20 16.72 -17.58
N LEU A 248 -3.10 17.26 -18.40
CA LEU A 248 -3.35 16.79 -19.76
C LEU A 248 -2.31 17.28 -20.79
N SER A 249 -1.63 18.40 -20.56
CA SER A 249 -0.77 19.03 -21.57
C SER A 249 0.72 18.71 -21.41
N SER A 250 1.22 18.53 -20.18
CA SER A 250 2.64 18.25 -19.95
C SER A 250 2.85 17.44 -18.68
N LEU A 251 3.18 16.16 -18.85
CA LEU A 251 3.51 15.25 -17.76
C LEU A 251 4.66 15.79 -16.89
N SER A 252 5.70 16.35 -17.50
CA SER A 252 6.84 16.90 -16.77
C SER A 252 6.49 18.15 -15.96
N ALA A 253 5.62 19.02 -16.47
CA ALA A 253 5.14 20.19 -15.73
C ALA A 253 4.22 19.78 -14.58
N TYR A 254 3.35 18.77 -14.79
CA TYR A 254 2.50 18.20 -13.76
C TYR A 254 3.32 17.63 -12.59
N ILE A 255 4.34 16.80 -12.87
CA ILE A 255 5.22 16.22 -11.85
C ILE A 255 5.92 17.32 -11.04
N LYS A 256 6.45 18.35 -11.72
CA LYS A 256 7.10 19.49 -11.05
C LYS A 256 6.13 20.23 -10.12
N SER A 257 4.91 20.50 -10.59
CA SER A 257 3.87 21.17 -9.81
C SER A 257 3.46 20.35 -8.58
N MET A 258 3.21 19.05 -8.76
CA MET A 258 2.91 18.11 -7.68
C MET A 258 4.01 18.09 -6.62
N ARG A 259 5.28 17.91 -7.02
CA ARG A 259 6.43 17.88 -6.09
C ARG A 259 6.58 19.20 -5.33
N ALA A 260 6.38 20.33 -6.00
CA ALA A 260 6.43 21.65 -5.36
C ALA A 260 5.32 21.82 -4.31
N LEU A 261 4.09 21.36 -4.61
CA LEU A 261 2.99 21.41 -3.65
C LEU A 261 3.24 20.50 -2.44
N MET A 262 3.74 19.29 -2.65
CA MET A 262 4.11 18.38 -1.56
C MET A 262 5.20 18.98 -0.66
N LEU A 263 6.24 19.57 -1.25
CA LEU A 263 7.30 20.28 -0.53
C LEU A 263 6.76 21.46 0.27
N LEU A 264 5.77 22.19 -0.28
CA LEU A 264 5.17 23.34 0.39
C LEU A 264 4.46 22.94 1.70
N VAL A 265 3.72 21.83 1.68
CA VAL A 265 3.07 21.30 2.90
C VAL A 265 4.11 20.78 3.89
N GLU A 266 5.18 20.15 3.41
CA GLU A 266 6.28 19.71 4.24
C GLU A 266 6.98 20.88 4.96
N GLU A 267 7.33 21.95 4.24
CA GLU A 267 7.94 23.15 4.82
C GLU A 267 6.98 23.86 5.79
N LEU A 268 5.67 23.84 5.55
CA LEU A 268 4.69 24.32 6.53
C LEU A 268 4.72 23.47 7.82
N SER A 269 4.78 22.15 7.70
CA SER A 269 4.92 21.24 8.86
C SER A 269 6.22 21.48 9.62
N ILE A 270 7.35 21.66 8.91
CA ILE A 270 8.66 22.00 9.50
C ILE A 270 8.55 23.27 10.35
N GLY A 271 7.85 24.29 9.87
CA GLY A 271 7.61 25.52 10.61
C GLY A 271 7.00 25.29 12.00
N TYR A 272 6.00 24.41 12.10
CA TYR A 272 5.38 24.06 13.39
C TYR A 272 6.28 23.14 14.23
N LYS A 273 7.03 22.22 13.59
CA LYS A 273 8.00 21.34 14.27
C LYS A 273 9.12 22.14 14.95
N ILE A 274 9.53 23.28 14.40
CA ILE A 274 10.48 24.20 15.04
C ILE A 274 9.95 24.71 16.39
N ILE A 275 8.65 25.05 16.47
CA ILE A 275 8.03 25.50 17.72
C ILE A 275 8.01 24.36 18.76
N ILE A 276 7.73 23.13 18.31
CA ILE A 276 7.77 21.93 19.16
C ILE A 276 9.18 21.71 19.71
N ASP A 277 10.20 21.78 18.85
CA ASP A 277 11.59 21.52 19.23
C ASP A 277 12.12 22.55 20.24
N GLU A 278 11.80 23.83 20.05
CA GLU A 278 12.13 24.90 20.99
C GLU A 278 11.49 24.65 22.37
N ALA A 279 10.18 24.39 22.42
CA ALA A 279 9.48 24.11 23.67
C ALA A 279 9.99 22.84 24.37
N TYR A 280 10.26 21.78 23.59
CA TYR A 280 10.81 20.51 24.08
C TYR A 280 12.18 20.71 24.74
N HIS A 281 13.09 21.45 24.10
CA HIS A 281 14.41 21.75 24.67
C HIS A 281 14.37 22.72 25.85
N GLN A 282 13.29 23.47 26.03
CA GLN A 282 13.07 24.28 27.23
C GLN A 282 12.42 23.51 28.38
N GLY A 283 12.17 22.21 28.21
CA GLY A 283 11.52 21.37 29.24
C GLY A 283 10.06 21.75 29.47
N GLU A 284 9.45 22.45 28.53
CA GLU A 284 8.05 22.84 28.60
C GLU A 284 7.13 21.63 28.37
N ARG A 285 5.85 21.79 28.70
CA ARG A 285 4.86 20.72 28.59
C ARG A 285 3.63 21.19 27.80
N PRO A 286 3.04 20.34 26.95
CA PRO A 286 1.85 20.69 26.17
C PRO A 286 0.63 21.01 27.05
N ASN A 287 0.56 20.44 28.25
CA ASN A 287 -0.56 20.69 29.16
C ASN A 287 -0.55 22.11 29.74
N SER A 288 0.65 22.71 29.93
CA SER A 288 0.84 24.04 30.50
C SER A 288 1.20 25.13 29.47
N ASN A 289 1.65 24.77 28.28
CA ASN A 289 1.93 25.71 27.20
C ASN A 289 1.02 25.46 25.98
N ASP A 290 0.08 26.38 25.77
CA ASP A 290 -0.86 26.31 24.65
C ASP A 290 -0.18 26.54 23.29
N PHE A 291 0.92 27.31 23.21
CA PHE A 291 1.72 27.44 21.97
C PHE A 291 2.38 26.10 21.60
N PHE A 292 2.82 25.34 22.60
CA PHE A 292 3.39 24.02 22.38
C PHE A 292 2.31 23.04 21.90
N LEU A 293 1.17 22.96 22.59
CA LEU A 293 0.08 22.06 22.19
C LEU A 293 -0.50 22.39 20.82
N ILE A 294 -0.70 23.69 20.50
CA ILE A 294 -1.21 24.06 19.19
C ILE A 294 -0.21 23.74 18.08
N ALA A 295 1.09 23.86 18.32
CA ALA A 295 2.11 23.45 17.37
C ALA A 295 2.09 21.93 17.14
N ILE A 296 1.94 21.11 18.18
CA ILE A 296 1.76 19.66 18.05
C ILE A 296 0.54 19.33 17.18
N ASN A 297 -0.61 19.92 17.48
CA ASN A 297 -1.84 19.66 16.73
C ASN A 297 -1.71 20.12 15.27
N LYS A 298 -1.11 21.29 15.01
CA LYS A 298 -0.87 21.79 13.65
C LYS A 298 0.16 20.98 12.88
N THR A 299 1.19 20.45 13.55
CA THR A 299 2.12 19.50 12.93
C THR A 299 1.37 18.23 12.51
N ALA A 300 0.49 17.69 13.35
CA ALA A 300 -0.33 16.52 13.01
C ALA A 300 -1.30 16.78 11.85
N GLU A 301 -1.96 17.95 11.83
CA GLU A 301 -2.84 18.36 10.72
C GLU A 301 -2.07 18.42 9.39
N ASN A 302 -0.87 19.02 9.40
CA ASN A 302 -0.05 19.14 8.19
C ASN A 302 0.58 17.81 7.74
N ILE A 303 0.96 16.93 8.68
CA ILE A 303 1.40 15.58 8.32
C ILE A 303 0.24 14.79 7.72
N SER A 304 -0.96 14.88 8.32
CA SER A 304 -2.18 14.27 7.74
C SER A 304 -2.41 14.76 6.32
N LEU A 305 -2.35 16.07 6.10
CA LEU A 305 -2.49 16.67 4.77
C LEU A 305 -1.43 16.20 3.77
N SER A 306 -0.17 16.07 4.21
CA SER A 306 0.93 15.56 3.38
C SER A 306 0.71 14.09 2.96
N ILE A 307 0.22 13.26 3.88
CA ILE A 307 -0.16 11.86 3.62
C ILE A 307 -1.33 11.81 2.61
N LEU A 308 -2.37 12.63 2.80
CA LEU A 308 -3.50 12.69 1.87
C LEU A 308 -3.10 13.11 0.47
N LEU A 309 -2.22 14.12 0.35
CA LEU A 309 -1.68 14.52 -0.95
C LEU A 309 -0.93 13.37 -1.61
N ALA A 310 -0.04 12.68 -0.87
CA ALA A 310 0.67 11.53 -1.39
C ALA A 310 -0.31 10.46 -1.91
N TYR A 311 -1.33 10.09 -1.14
CA TYR A 311 -2.37 9.16 -1.58
C TYR A 311 -3.13 9.62 -2.83
N SER A 312 -3.49 10.91 -2.92
CA SER A 312 -4.20 11.46 -4.09
C SER A 312 -3.36 11.45 -5.37
N TYR A 313 -2.04 11.36 -5.24
CA TYR A 313 -1.08 11.19 -6.35
C TYR A 313 -0.58 9.75 -6.46
N TYR A 314 -1.20 8.81 -5.75
CA TYR A 314 -0.82 7.40 -5.67
C TYR A 314 0.65 7.18 -5.27
N ARG A 315 1.19 8.00 -4.37
CA ARG A 315 2.53 7.86 -3.82
C ARG A 315 2.50 7.30 -2.41
N SER A 316 3.60 6.64 -2.03
CA SER A 316 3.87 6.28 -0.64
C SER A 316 3.80 7.51 0.26
N ALA A 317 3.20 7.34 1.44
CA ALA A 317 3.18 8.38 2.48
C ALA A 317 4.61 8.87 2.76
N PRO A 318 4.84 10.17 2.99
CA PRO A 318 6.20 10.70 3.15
C PRO A 318 6.99 9.95 4.23
N THR A 319 8.29 9.76 4.00
CA THR A 319 9.15 9.04 4.94
C THR A 319 9.13 9.72 6.31
N THR A 320 9.09 8.92 7.37
CA THR A 320 9.01 9.33 8.78
C THR A 320 7.73 10.04 9.21
N ALA A 321 6.78 10.29 8.29
CA ALA A 321 5.55 11.02 8.60
C ALA A 321 4.70 10.28 9.63
N ILE A 322 4.46 8.99 9.41
CA ILE A 322 3.63 8.16 10.28
C ILE A 322 4.34 7.93 11.62
N ASN A 323 5.65 7.70 11.59
CA ASN A 323 6.45 7.59 12.80
C ASN A 323 6.41 8.88 13.64
N THR A 324 6.48 10.05 13.00
CA THR A 324 6.35 11.35 13.70
C THR A 324 4.98 11.47 14.36
N LEU A 325 3.89 11.05 13.69
CA LEU A 325 2.55 11.01 14.30
C LEU A 325 2.51 10.08 15.51
N HIS A 326 3.14 8.90 15.42
CA HIS A 326 3.20 7.95 16.55
C HIS A 326 4.00 8.51 17.73
N GLN A 327 5.14 9.16 17.48
CA GLN A 327 5.92 9.83 18.52
C GLN A 327 5.10 10.92 19.22
N LEU A 328 4.41 11.78 18.46
CA LEU A 328 3.56 12.83 19.00
C LEU A 328 2.35 12.25 19.75
N TYR A 329 1.77 11.14 19.28
CA TYR A 329 0.72 10.42 19.99
C TYR A 329 1.18 9.99 21.38
N LEU A 330 2.31 9.30 21.48
CA LEU A 330 2.86 8.85 22.77
C LEU A 330 3.20 10.05 23.68
N TYR A 331 3.69 11.14 23.11
CA TYR A 331 4.00 12.35 23.87
C TYR A 331 2.75 13.04 24.42
N CYS A 332 1.68 13.14 23.63
CA CYS A 332 0.38 13.65 24.07
C CYS A 332 -0.33 12.72 25.06
N GLU A 333 -0.17 11.40 24.92
CA GLU A 333 -0.67 10.41 25.87
C GLU A 333 0.01 10.62 27.24
N ALA A 334 1.35 10.63 27.27
CA ALA A 334 2.12 10.80 28.50
C ALA A 334 1.92 12.16 29.19
N SER A 335 1.53 13.19 28.44
CA SER A 335 1.23 14.53 28.97
C SER A 335 -0.26 14.78 29.25
N ASN A 336 -1.13 13.77 29.05
CA ASN A 336 -2.58 13.86 29.23
C ASN A 336 -3.23 14.98 28.38
N THR A 337 -2.80 15.16 27.14
CA THR A 337 -3.31 16.21 26.24
C THR A 337 -3.98 15.70 24.98
N LEU A 338 -4.10 14.38 24.78
CA LEU A 338 -4.72 13.78 23.58
C LEU A 338 -6.08 14.42 23.22
N HIS A 339 -6.93 14.64 24.22
CA HIS A 339 -8.28 15.18 24.06
C HIS A 339 -8.39 16.69 24.35
N LYS A 340 -7.28 17.36 24.70
CA LYS A 340 -7.30 18.80 25.04
C LYS A 340 -7.46 19.63 23.77
N THR A 341 -8.47 20.50 23.74
CA THR A 341 -8.61 21.55 22.72
C THR A 341 -7.76 22.75 23.08
N VAL A 342 -7.31 23.50 22.07
CA VAL A 342 -6.48 24.70 22.28
C VAL A 342 -6.87 25.79 21.30
N THR A 343 -6.91 27.03 21.78
CA THR A 343 -7.21 28.20 20.97
C THR A 343 -6.30 29.34 21.39
N ILE A 344 -5.51 29.85 20.45
CA ILE A 344 -4.71 31.06 20.65
C ILE A 344 -5.45 32.24 20.04
N LYS A 345 -5.95 33.13 20.89
CA LYS A 345 -6.78 34.28 20.50
C LYS A 345 -6.14 35.08 19.36
N GLY A 346 -6.89 35.25 18.27
CA GLY A 346 -6.47 36.02 17.10
C GLY A 346 -5.44 35.33 16.19
N ILE A 347 -5.02 34.10 16.51
CA ILE A 347 -4.09 33.31 15.70
C ILE A 347 -4.83 32.08 15.16
N SER A 348 -5.02 31.05 15.98
CA SER A 348 -5.49 29.76 15.48
C SER A 348 -6.25 28.96 16.53
N THR A 349 -7.07 28.04 16.04
CA THR A 349 -7.73 26.98 16.82
C THR A 349 -7.40 25.63 16.18
N SER A 350 -7.35 24.57 16.98
CA SER A 350 -7.11 23.22 16.48
C SER A 350 -8.09 22.23 17.07
N LYS A 351 -8.36 21.17 16.31
CA LYS A 351 -9.00 19.98 16.86
C LYS A 351 -8.05 19.30 17.87
N PRO A 352 -8.56 18.46 18.78
CA PRO A 352 -7.71 17.64 19.65
C PRO A 352 -6.80 16.72 18.83
N PHE A 353 -5.60 16.44 19.34
CA PHE A 353 -4.65 15.53 18.70
C PHE A 353 -5.28 14.16 18.42
N TYR A 354 -6.06 13.63 19.37
CA TYR A 354 -6.74 12.34 19.26
C TYR A 354 -7.60 12.24 18.00
N HIS A 355 -8.39 13.27 17.73
CA HIS A 355 -9.25 13.34 16.54
C HIS A 355 -8.41 13.32 15.25
N ILE A 356 -7.40 14.20 15.18
CA ILE A 356 -6.54 14.34 13.99
C ILE A 356 -5.80 13.03 13.69
N TYR A 357 -5.23 12.42 14.73
CA TYR A 357 -4.50 11.15 14.64
C TYR A 357 -5.43 10.02 14.16
N ASN A 358 -6.59 9.85 14.79
CA ASN A 358 -7.51 8.77 14.41
C ASN A 358 -8.11 8.97 13.02
N GLN A 359 -8.39 10.21 12.62
CA GLN A 359 -8.92 10.52 11.30
C GLN A 359 -7.98 10.04 10.20
N ILE A 360 -6.68 10.37 10.30
CA ILE A 360 -5.70 9.93 9.31
C ILE A 360 -5.41 8.43 9.40
N MET A 361 -5.35 7.84 10.61
CA MET A 361 -5.13 6.40 10.77
C MET A 361 -6.26 5.58 10.15
N LEU A 362 -7.52 5.95 10.36
CA LEU A 362 -8.67 5.31 9.73
C LEU A 362 -8.65 5.47 8.20
N THR A 363 -8.30 6.67 7.72
CA THR A 363 -8.18 6.93 6.27
C THR A 363 -7.09 6.05 5.63
N SER A 364 -5.95 5.88 6.30
CA SER A 364 -4.88 5.00 5.85
C SER A 364 -5.26 3.52 5.89
N ILE A 365 -5.94 3.06 6.95
CA ILE A 365 -6.43 1.68 7.09
C ILE A 365 -7.42 1.32 5.98
N ALA A 366 -8.20 2.28 5.49
CA ALA A 366 -9.16 2.10 4.41
C ALA A 366 -8.53 1.78 3.03
N ASP A 367 -7.20 1.70 2.94
CA ASP A 367 -6.43 1.43 1.72
C ASP A 367 -6.72 2.42 0.57
N PRO A 368 -6.30 3.70 0.73
CA PRO A 368 -6.62 4.77 -0.22
C PRO A 368 -6.01 4.58 -1.59
N TYR A 369 -5.04 3.67 -1.75
CA TYR A 369 -4.48 3.28 -3.05
C TYR A 369 -5.49 2.55 -3.95
N ARG A 370 -6.64 2.13 -3.40
CA ARG A 370 -7.78 1.53 -4.12
C ARG A 370 -8.86 2.53 -4.50
N LEU A 371 -8.69 3.80 -4.14
CA LEU A 371 -9.68 4.84 -4.34
C LEU A 371 -9.26 5.73 -5.51
N THR A 372 -10.22 6.33 -6.18
CA THR A 372 -9.90 7.37 -7.15
C THR A 372 -9.29 8.59 -6.45
N LYS A 373 -8.53 9.41 -7.18
CA LYS A 373 -7.87 10.63 -6.66
C LYS A 373 -8.82 11.54 -5.85
N PHE A 374 -10.09 11.62 -6.23
CA PHE A 374 -11.11 12.46 -5.58
C PHE A 374 -11.72 11.83 -4.33
N GLU A 375 -11.80 10.51 -4.29
CA GLU A 375 -12.40 9.77 -3.18
C GLU A 375 -11.51 9.80 -1.93
N VAL A 376 -10.19 9.98 -2.07
CA VAL A 376 -9.26 10.07 -0.92
C VAL A 376 -9.65 11.22 0.03
N PHE A 377 -9.80 12.45 -0.51
CA PHE A 377 -10.18 13.62 0.30
C PHE A 377 -11.62 13.53 0.79
N ARG A 378 -12.53 12.98 -0.03
CA ARG A 378 -13.92 12.74 0.37
C ARG A 378 -13.99 11.77 1.54
N LEU A 379 -13.25 10.66 1.47
CA LEU A 379 -13.16 9.67 2.53
C LEU A 379 -12.62 10.29 3.81
N HIS A 380 -11.51 11.04 3.74
CA HIS A 380 -10.94 11.68 4.92
C HIS A 380 -11.95 12.64 5.58
N THR A 381 -12.71 13.38 4.78
CA THR A 381 -13.78 14.27 5.27
C THR A 381 -14.89 13.49 5.96
N LEU A 382 -15.34 12.39 5.35
CA LEU A 382 -16.41 11.54 5.87
C LEU A 382 -16.01 10.80 7.15
N ILE A 383 -14.76 10.31 7.21
CA ILE A 383 -14.20 9.62 8.39
C ILE A 383 -14.06 10.56 9.60
N ALA A 384 -14.02 11.89 9.39
CA ALA A 384 -13.94 12.86 10.47
C ALA A 384 -15.05 12.68 11.52
N ASP A 385 -16.27 12.34 11.09
CA ASP A 385 -17.44 12.15 11.96
C ASP A 385 -17.35 10.90 12.83
N TYR A 386 -16.40 10.01 12.52
CA TYR A 386 -16.18 8.74 13.21
C TYR A 386 -14.84 8.68 13.95
N ALA A 387 -13.92 9.62 13.73
CA ALA A 387 -12.56 9.60 14.27
C ALA A 387 -12.53 9.51 15.81
N ASP A 388 -13.45 10.18 16.49
CA ASP A 388 -13.54 10.17 17.95
C ASP A 388 -14.18 8.88 18.52
N LYS A 389 -14.73 8.00 17.67
CA LYS A 389 -15.27 6.70 18.08
C LYS A 389 -14.21 5.60 18.14
N VAL A 390 -13.03 5.83 17.59
CA VAL A 390 -11.91 4.90 17.72
C VAL A 390 -11.53 4.80 19.20
N GLU A 391 -11.20 3.60 19.65
CA GLU A 391 -10.66 3.37 20.99
C GLU A 391 -9.22 2.87 20.88
N ILE A 392 -8.29 3.59 21.52
CA ILE A 392 -6.89 3.14 21.62
C ILE A 392 -6.61 2.71 23.06
N SER A 393 -6.03 1.52 23.23
CA SER A 393 -5.73 0.95 24.54
C SER A 393 -4.45 0.09 24.52
N PRO A 394 -3.86 -0.23 25.69
CA PRO A 394 -2.77 -1.20 25.75
C PRO A 394 -3.20 -2.59 25.28
N LEU A 395 -2.29 -3.33 24.64
CA LEU A 395 -2.52 -4.73 24.31
C LEU A 395 -2.53 -5.60 25.58
N LEU A 396 -3.65 -6.28 25.82
CA LEU A 396 -3.82 -7.27 26.90
C LEU A 396 -3.07 -8.57 26.58
N ASN A 397 -2.78 -9.40 27.60
CA ASN A 397 -2.10 -10.68 27.43
C ASN A 397 -2.77 -11.61 26.42
N LYS A 398 -4.12 -11.59 26.35
CA LYS A 398 -4.88 -12.34 25.34
C LYS A 398 -4.59 -11.86 23.91
N HIS A 399 -4.41 -10.56 23.69
CA HIS A 399 -4.09 -10.01 22.37
C HIS A 399 -2.64 -10.33 21.98
N LYS A 400 -1.72 -10.29 22.95
CA LYS A 400 -0.29 -10.52 22.74
C LYS A 400 0.04 -11.94 22.31
N ASN A 401 -0.67 -12.93 22.86
CA ASN A 401 -0.28 -14.34 22.76
C ASN A 401 -1.28 -15.21 21.99
N ALA A 402 -2.49 -14.72 21.69
CA ALA A 402 -3.46 -15.51 20.94
C ALA A 402 -2.97 -15.80 19.51
N PRO A 403 -3.20 -17.02 19.00
CA PRO A 403 -3.05 -17.32 17.59
C PRO A 403 -3.91 -16.38 16.73
N ASN A 404 -3.44 -16.10 15.52
CA ASN A 404 -4.02 -15.07 14.65
C ASN A 404 -5.50 -15.32 14.32
N GLU A 405 -5.91 -16.58 14.19
CA GLU A 405 -7.27 -17.00 13.85
C GLU A 405 -8.32 -16.72 14.95
N PHE A 406 -7.89 -16.49 16.19
CA PHE A 406 -8.80 -16.20 17.32
C PHE A 406 -8.91 -14.71 17.64
N LEU A 407 -8.24 -13.86 16.89
CA LEU A 407 -8.30 -12.42 17.09
C LEU A 407 -9.53 -11.82 16.43
N MET A 408 -10.15 -10.87 17.13
CA MET A 408 -11.33 -10.18 16.63
C MET A 408 -11.01 -9.34 15.39
N THR A 409 -11.98 -9.29 14.47
CA THR A 409 -11.99 -8.37 13.34
C THR A 409 -12.06 -6.91 13.82
N GLY A 410 -11.59 -5.97 13.01
CA GLY A 410 -11.54 -4.53 13.36
C GLY A 410 -10.60 -4.18 14.53
N TYR A 411 -9.72 -5.11 14.93
CA TYR A 411 -8.63 -4.83 15.85
C TYR A 411 -7.34 -4.64 15.05
N PHE A 412 -6.64 -3.54 15.32
CA PHE A 412 -5.36 -3.20 14.70
C PHE A 412 -4.28 -3.04 15.77
N CYS A 413 -3.04 -3.31 15.39
CA CYS A 413 -1.87 -3.02 16.18
C CYS A 413 -1.20 -1.75 15.65
N ILE A 414 -1.10 -0.73 16.50
CA ILE A 414 -0.20 0.40 16.30
C ILE A 414 1.18 -0.07 16.80
N ASP A 415 2.17 -0.09 15.93
CA ASP A 415 3.58 -0.20 16.30
C ASP A 415 4.22 1.18 16.25
N ALA A 416 4.23 1.87 17.40
CA ALA A 416 4.69 3.25 17.49
C ALA A 416 6.21 3.41 17.25
N THR A 417 6.96 2.31 17.13
CA THR A 417 8.39 2.32 16.78
C THR A 417 8.63 2.41 15.27
N SER A 418 7.60 2.13 14.47
CA SER A 418 7.70 2.00 13.03
C SER A 418 7.17 3.23 12.29
N ASP A 419 7.50 3.35 11.01
CA ASP A 419 6.89 4.32 10.08
C ASP A 419 5.76 3.68 9.26
N HIS A 420 4.93 2.89 9.94
CA HIS A 420 3.83 2.17 9.32
C HIS A 420 2.50 2.46 9.99
N ILE A 421 1.46 2.42 9.16
CA ILE A 421 0.07 2.56 9.59
C ILE A 421 -0.33 1.35 10.48
N PRO A 422 -1.42 1.44 11.24
CA PRO A 422 -1.89 0.33 12.05
C PRO A 422 -2.16 -0.89 11.17
N THR A 423 -1.60 -2.03 11.56
CA THR A 423 -1.77 -3.29 10.82
C THR A 423 -2.85 -4.12 11.51
N ALA A 424 -3.66 -4.87 10.75
CA ALA A 424 -4.63 -5.79 11.35
C ALA A 424 -3.94 -6.66 12.42
N LEU A 425 -4.56 -6.77 13.60
CA LEU A 425 -3.93 -7.44 14.73
C LEU A 425 -3.60 -8.89 14.38
N ALA A 426 -4.51 -9.56 13.66
CA ALA A 426 -4.34 -10.91 13.13
C ALA A 426 -3.17 -11.05 12.13
N GLN A 427 -2.75 -9.97 11.47
CA GLN A 427 -1.60 -9.97 10.55
C GLN A 427 -0.30 -9.47 11.21
N THR A 428 -0.37 -9.02 12.47
CA THR A 428 0.79 -8.53 13.22
C THR A 428 1.51 -9.67 13.90
N SER A 429 2.85 -9.73 13.83
CA SER A 429 3.63 -10.78 14.52
C SER A 429 3.52 -10.69 16.04
N ILE A 430 3.65 -11.82 16.73
CA ILE A 430 3.62 -11.90 18.20
C ILE A 430 4.69 -11.00 18.84
N GLU A 431 5.89 -10.95 18.23
CA GLU A 431 6.99 -10.08 18.68
C GLU A 431 6.57 -8.61 18.70
N LYS A 432 5.97 -8.12 17.60
CA LYS A 432 5.45 -6.74 17.52
C LYS A 432 4.37 -6.52 18.56
N ARG A 433 3.39 -7.44 18.69
CA ARG A 433 2.31 -7.29 19.70
C ARG A 433 2.83 -7.20 21.14
N ARG A 434 3.96 -7.85 21.43
CA ARG A 434 4.58 -7.83 22.77
C ARG A 434 5.39 -6.57 23.06
N SER A 435 5.67 -5.73 22.06
CA SER A 435 6.39 -4.47 22.23
C SER A 435 5.70 -3.55 23.24
N PRO A 436 6.43 -2.90 24.18
CA PRO A 436 5.85 -1.97 25.15
C PRO A 436 5.17 -0.75 24.51
N GLN A 437 5.62 -0.35 23.32
CA GLN A 437 5.09 0.79 22.59
C GLN A 437 3.96 0.40 21.62
N SER A 438 3.56 -0.88 21.61
CA SER A 438 2.42 -1.33 20.81
C SER A 438 1.10 -1.08 21.51
N LYS A 439 0.14 -0.55 20.74
CA LYS A 439 -1.22 -0.24 21.21
C LYS A 439 -2.24 -0.96 20.35
N LEU A 440 -3.36 -1.33 20.97
CA LEU A 440 -4.55 -1.79 20.28
C LEU A 440 -5.32 -0.56 19.78
N LEU A 441 -5.62 -0.52 18.49
CA LEU A 441 -6.61 0.38 17.90
C LEU A 441 -7.86 -0.44 17.57
N ASN A 442 -8.97 -0.11 18.21
CA ASN A 442 -10.25 -0.78 18.04
C ASN A 442 -11.17 0.07 17.16
N THR A 443 -11.55 -0.45 15.99
CA THR A 443 -12.46 0.19 15.04
C THR A 443 -13.90 -0.31 15.16
N GLN A 444 -14.21 -1.27 16.03
CA GLN A 444 -15.57 -1.81 16.15
C GLN A 444 -16.64 -0.74 16.43
N PRO A 445 -16.42 0.29 17.28
CA PRO A 445 -17.41 1.35 17.47
C PRO A 445 -17.63 2.21 16.22
N VAL A 446 -16.60 2.35 15.36
CA VAL A 446 -16.70 3.03 14.06
C VAL A 446 -17.57 2.20 13.11
N ILE A 447 -17.31 0.89 13.01
CA ILE A 447 -18.09 -0.03 12.16
C ILE A 447 -19.57 0.00 12.56
N LYS A 448 -19.87 -0.12 13.86
CA LYS A 448 -21.25 -0.06 14.37
C LYS A 448 -21.95 1.26 14.01
N ALA A 449 -21.23 2.38 14.03
CA ALA A 449 -21.78 3.68 13.66
C ALA A 449 -22.07 3.78 12.15
N ILE A 450 -21.19 3.23 11.31
CA ILE A 450 -21.39 3.17 9.86
C ILE A 450 -22.57 2.26 9.50
N GLU A 451 -22.70 1.11 10.17
CA GLU A 451 -23.83 0.19 9.98
C GLU A 451 -25.18 0.87 10.32
N HIS A 452 -25.20 1.67 11.38
CA HIS A 452 -26.38 2.47 11.72
C HIS A 452 -26.73 3.49 10.62
N LEU A 453 -25.72 4.14 10.03
CA LEU A 453 -25.93 5.03 8.87
C LEU A 453 -26.52 4.25 7.68
N PHE A 454 -26.04 3.04 7.38
CA PHE A 454 -26.58 2.19 6.31
C PHE A 454 -28.05 1.80 6.55
N GLN A 455 -28.43 1.55 7.80
CA GLN A 455 -29.83 1.27 8.15
C GLN A 455 -30.70 2.51 7.98
N GLN A 456 -30.21 3.69 8.39
CA GLN A 456 -30.94 4.95 8.25
C GLN A 456 -31.11 5.41 6.81
N SER A 457 -30.13 5.17 5.93
CA SER A 457 -30.21 5.53 4.51
C SER A 457 -31.17 4.62 3.72
N SER A 458 -31.44 3.41 4.23
CA SER A 458 -32.39 2.47 3.63
C SER A 458 -33.86 2.88 3.83
N LEU A 459 -34.14 3.84 4.72
CA LEU A 459 -35.49 4.36 4.97
C LEU A 459 -36.01 5.20 3.78
N PRO A 460 -37.30 5.09 3.40
CA PRO A 460 -37.86 5.80 2.25
C PRO A 460 -37.64 7.32 2.28
N THR A 461 -37.65 7.93 3.46
CA THR A 461 -37.49 9.38 3.68
C THR A 461 -36.09 9.91 3.34
N ASN A 462 -35.07 9.04 3.35
CA ASN A 462 -33.66 9.42 3.20
C ASN A 462 -33.04 8.94 1.87
N ARG A 463 -33.85 8.34 0.98
CA ARG A 463 -33.35 7.81 -0.30
C ARG A 463 -32.71 8.92 -1.13
N GLY A 464 -31.49 8.67 -1.63
CA GLY A 464 -30.76 9.60 -2.50
C GLY A 464 -29.92 10.65 -1.77
N MET A 465 -30.13 10.89 -0.47
CA MET A 465 -29.43 11.98 0.25
C MET A 465 -27.95 11.69 0.52
N TYR A 466 -27.53 10.41 0.53
CA TYR A 466 -26.17 9.99 0.92
C TYR A 466 -25.53 8.99 -0.05
N ASP A 467 -26.08 8.78 -1.25
CA ASP A 467 -25.74 7.63 -2.09
C ASP A 467 -24.24 7.51 -2.41
N LEU A 468 -23.55 8.63 -2.62
CA LEU A 468 -22.10 8.63 -2.89
C LEU A 468 -21.27 8.29 -1.64
N ASP A 469 -21.66 8.82 -0.47
CA ASP A 469 -20.96 8.55 0.79
C ASP A 469 -21.18 7.11 1.25
N ILE A 470 -22.40 6.59 1.08
CA ILE A 470 -22.74 5.20 1.37
C ILE A 470 -21.94 4.25 0.48
N LYS A 471 -21.85 4.52 -0.83
CA LYS A 471 -21.04 3.71 -1.76
C LYS A 471 -19.57 3.70 -1.35
N LEU A 472 -19.00 4.86 -1.05
CA LEU A 472 -17.62 4.98 -0.62
C LEU A 472 -17.36 4.23 0.70
N LEU A 473 -18.26 4.35 1.68
CA LEU A 473 -18.17 3.59 2.94
C LEU A 473 -18.28 2.09 2.72
N GLN A 474 -19.22 1.62 1.88
CA GLN A 474 -19.35 0.21 1.54
C GLN A 474 -18.07 -0.36 0.93
N GLN A 475 -17.35 0.44 0.12
CA GLN A 475 -16.08 0.06 -0.46
C GLN A 475 -14.96 -0.10 0.58
N VAL A 476 -14.90 0.76 1.60
CA VAL A 476 -13.78 0.78 2.57
C VAL A 476 -14.02 0.00 3.85
N VAL A 477 -15.28 -0.23 4.24
CA VAL A 477 -15.64 -0.97 5.48
C VAL A 477 -14.95 -2.33 5.60
N PRO A 478 -14.81 -3.15 4.53
CA PRO A 478 -14.08 -4.41 4.64
C PRO A 478 -12.62 -4.27 5.08
N GLN A 479 -11.96 -3.16 4.73
CA GLN A 479 -10.59 -2.86 5.19
C GLN A 479 -10.59 -2.44 6.66
N ILE A 480 -11.50 -1.54 7.05
CA ILE A 480 -11.62 -1.04 8.44
C ILE A 480 -12.06 -2.15 9.40
N ASN A 481 -12.85 -3.11 8.95
CA ASN A 481 -13.27 -4.28 9.73
C ASN A 481 -12.31 -5.47 9.59
N THR A 482 -11.21 -5.36 8.83
CA THR A 482 -10.27 -6.47 8.55
C THR A 482 -10.98 -7.75 8.06
N SER A 483 -12.09 -7.61 7.34
CA SER A 483 -12.89 -8.72 6.80
C SER A 483 -12.64 -8.97 5.32
N TYR A 484 -11.70 -8.22 4.72
CA TYR A 484 -11.28 -8.41 3.35
C TYR A 484 -10.46 -9.70 3.22
N ASP A 485 -11.01 -10.67 2.48
CA ASP A 485 -10.31 -11.90 2.10
C ASP A 485 -10.18 -12.00 0.58
N ARG A 486 -9.04 -12.52 0.13
CA ARG A 486 -8.82 -12.81 -1.28
C ARG A 486 -9.61 -14.06 -1.67
N GLN A 487 -10.43 -13.94 -2.71
CA GLN A 487 -11.19 -15.07 -3.26
C GLN A 487 -10.29 -16.07 -4.03
N PHE A 488 -9.23 -15.57 -4.66
CA PHE A 488 -8.34 -16.38 -5.49
C PHE A 488 -6.95 -16.50 -4.88
N HIS A 489 -6.41 -17.72 -4.84
CA HIS A 489 -5.04 -17.97 -4.43
C HIS A 489 -4.07 -17.40 -5.46
N ARG A 490 -3.03 -16.71 -4.99
CA ARG A 490 -1.99 -16.12 -5.85
C ARG A 490 -0.73 -16.96 -5.82
N LEU A 491 -0.19 -17.24 -7.00
CA LEU A 491 1.10 -17.89 -7.18
C LEU A 491 2.17 -16.81 -7.41
N PRO A 492 3.36 -16.95 -6.80
CA PRO A 492 4.49 -16.10 -7.13
C PRO A 492 4.90 -16.33 -8.59
N SER A 493 5.34 -15.27 -9.26
CA SER A 493 5.89 -15.37 -10.60
C SER A 493 7.35 -15.81 -10.56
N SER A 494 7.86 -16.35 -11.67
CA SER A 494 9.30 -16.56 -11.84
C SER A 494 10.04 -15.23 -11.88
N GLU A 495 11.32 -15.21 -11.48
CA GLU A 495 12.16 -14.02 -11.60
C GLU A 495 12.14 -13.48 -13.04
N ASN A 496 11.94 -12.17 -13.18
CA ASN A 496 11.92 -11.42 -14.44
C ASN A 496 10.84 -11.84 -15.46
N HIS A 497 9.70 -12.39 -15.03
CA HIS A 497 8.56 -12.53 -15.94
C HIS A 497 8.04 -11.14 -16.35
N GLN A 498 8.21 -10.79 -17.62
CA GLN A 498 7.80 -9.50 -18.17
C GLN A 498 6.54 -9.62 -19.04
N ILE A 499 5.70 -8.59 -18.96
CA ILE A 499 4.52 -8.42 -19.79
C ILE A 499 4.47 -6.98 -20.32
N ASN A 500 3.72 -6.76 -21.40
CA ASN A 500 3.51 -5.44 -21.97
C ASN A 500 2.10 -4.94 -21.63
N LEU A 501 2.00 -3.71 -21.16
CA LEU A 501 0.73 -3.07 -20.79
C LEU A 501 0.45 -1.84 -21.63
N ALA A 502 -0.73 -1.78 -22.24
CA ALA A 502 -1.28 -0.60 -22.90
C ALA A 502 -2.24 0.14 -21.96
N ASN A 503 -2.03 1.43 -21.74
CA ASN A 503 -2.88 2.26 -20.88
C ASN A 503 -3.93 3.02 -21.69
N GLY A 504 -5.21 2.82 -21.38
CA GLY A 504 -6.32 3.53 -22.02
C GLY A 504 -6.78 2.92 -23.35
N ILE A 505 -7.99 3.29 -23.75
CA ILE A 505 -8.73 2.63 -24.85
C ILE A 505 -8.03 2.81 -26.18
N VAL A 506 -7.51 4.01 -26.47
CA VAL A 506 -6.78 4.33 -27.70
C VAL A 506 -5.55 3.43 -27.88
N ALA A 507 -4.71 3.31 -26.85
CA ALA A 507 -3.50 2.49 -26.91
C ALA A 507 -3.84 1.00 -27.07
N ILE A 508 -4.86 0.51 -26.36
CA ILE A 508 -5.34 -0.87 -26.48
C ILE A 508 -5.87 -1.13 -27.89
N HIS A 509 -6.71 -0.23 -28.41
CA HIS A 509 -7.28 -0.33 -29.75
C HIS A 509 -6.16 -0.42 -30.80
N ASP A 510 -5.18 0.48 -30.74
CA ASP A 510 -4.07 0.52 -31.70
C ASP A 510 -3.22 -0.76 -31.69
N CYS A 511 -2.84 -1.24 -30.50
CA CYS A 511 -2.08 -2.48 -30.35
C CYS A 511 -2.85 -3.69 -30.91
N LEU A 512 -4.16 -3.77 -30.66
CA LEU A 512 -5.00 -4.86 -31.17
C LEU A 512 -5.24 -4.76 -32.68
N THR A 513 -5.25 -3.55 -33.25
CA THR A 513 -5.51 -3.33 -34.68
C THR A 513 -4.28 -3.66 -35.52
N ASN A 514 -3.11 -3.24 -35.06
CA ASN A 514 -1.88 -3.31 -35.84
C ASN A 514 -0.94 -4.46 -35.44
N ASP A 515 -1.30 -5.24 -34.41
CA ASP A 515 -0.50 -6.34 -33.86
C ASP A 515 0.95 -5.92 -33.51
N HIS A 516 1.11 -4.68 -33.04
CA HIS A 516 2.38 -4.15 -32.53
C HIS A 516 2.18 -3.57 -31.12
N LEU A 517 3.30 -3.39 -30.41
CA LEU A 517 3.30 -3.04 -28.98
C LEU A 517 3.96 -1.68 -28.72
N GLU A 518 3.99 -0.78 -29.71
CA GLU A 518 4.68 0.52 -29.62
C GLU A 518 4.08 1.44 -28.54
N LEU A 519 2.78 1.34 -28.30
CA LEU A 519 2.07 2.12 -27.27
C LEU A 519 2.00 1.39 -25.91
N THR A 520 2.86 0.38 -25.70
CA THR A 520 2.93 -0.36 -24.44
C THR A 520 4.19 -0.03 -23.65
N ASN A 521 4.13 -0.32 -22.35
CA ASN A 521 5.30 -0.31 -21.48
C ASN A 521 5.52 -1.73 -20.92
N SER A 522 6.79 -2.10 -20.70
CA SER A 522 7.15 -3.39 -20.08
C SER A 522 7.06 -3.31 -18.56
N TRP A 523 6.48 -4.35 -17.95
CA TRP A 523 6.25 -4.50 -16.51
C TRP A 523 6.70 -5.87 -16.02
N ILE A 524 7.17 -5.93 -14.77
CA ILE A 524 7.57 -7.17 -14.10
C ILE A 524 6.39 -7.71 -13.30
N VAL A 525 6.02 -8.98 -13.53
CA VAL A 525 4.98 -9.67 -12.77
C VAL A 525 5.56 -10.25 -11.48
N HIS A 526 4.96 -9.92 -10.34
CA HIS A 526 5.36 -10.42 -9.02
C HIS A 526 4.56 -11.64 -8.59
N ASN A 527 3.25 -11.58 -8.79
CA ASN A 527 2.33 -12.68 -8.46
C ASN A 527 1.07 -12.59 -9.32
N GLN A 528 0.42 -13.73 -9.52
CA GLN A 528 -0.79 -13.83 -10.34
C GLN A 528 -1.75 -14.89 -9.83
N SER A 529 -3.00 -14.78 -10.26
CA SER A 529 -4.09 -15.73 -10.05
C SER A 529 -4.94 -15.79 -11.33
N SER A 530 -5.94 -16.66 -11.37
CA SER A 530 -6.91 -16.69 -12.49
C SER A 530 -7.68 -15.37 -12.66
N ALA A 531 -7.75 -14.53 -11.64
CA ALA A 531 -8.54 -13.30 -11.65
C ALA A 531 -7.70 -12.02 -11.76
N GLY A 532 -6.37 -12.09 -11.80
CA GLY A 532 -5.56 -10.88 -11.76
C GLY A 532 -4.12 -11.09 -11.35
N MET A 533 -3.36 -9.99 -11.38
CA MET A 533 -1.92 -9.97 -11.14
C MET A 533 -1.47 -8.74 -10.36
N MET A 534 -0.25 -8.80 -9.83
CA MET A 534 0.48 -7.64 -9.31
C MET A 534 1.73 -7.47 -10.15
N VAL A 535 1.95 -6.26 -10.65
CA VAL A 535 3.08 -5.95 -11.50
C VAL A 535 3.77 -4.67 -11.06
N SER A 536 5.04 -4.50 -11.41
CA SER A 536 5.81 -3.29 -11.13
C SER A 536 6.63 -2.78 -12.29
N ARG A 537 6.99 -1.50 -12.22
CA ARG A 537 7.89 -0.82 -13.13
C ARG A 537 8.75 0.17 -12.35
N ASP A 538 10.05 0.11 -12.57
CA ASP A 538 11.04 0.90 -11.82
C ASP A 538 11.30 2.25 -12.50
N VAL A 539 10.22 2.98 -12.82
CA VAL A 539 10.26 4.30 -13.46
C VAL A 539 9.17 5.21 -12.87
N ASP A 540 9.57 6.43 -12.51
CA ASP A 540 8.68 7.48 -11.98
C ASP A 540 7.97 8.25 -13.12
N ASP A 541 7.24 7.54 -13.97
CA ASP A 541 6.55 8.09 -15.15
C ASP A 541 5.05 7.70 -15.26
N CYS A 542 4.55 6.90 -14.31
CA CYS A 542 3.23 6.28 -14.38
C CYS A 542 2.08 7.17 -13.86
N HIS A 543 2.24 8.49 -13.83
CA HIS A 543 1.28 9.41 -13.17
C HIS A 543 -0.08 9.56 -13.87
N GLN A 544 -0.17 9.10 -15.13
CA GLN A 544 -1.41 9.12 -15.91
C GLN A 544 -2.33 7.94 -15.58
N LEU A 545 -1.84 6.92 -14.86
CA LEU A 545 -2.66 5.79 -14.43
C LEU A 545 -3.66 6.23 -13.35
N ASN A 546 -4.88 5.71 -13.42
CA ASN A 546 -5.91 5.90 -12.41
C ASN A 546 -6.56 4.58 -12.03
N ILE A 547 -7.11 4.54 -10.81
CA ILE A 547 -7.97 3.45 -10.39
C ILE A 547 -9.21 3.39 -11.26
N GLY A 548 -9.55 2.18 -11.68
CA GLY A 548 -10.64 1.92 -12.61
C GLY A 548 -10.22 1.92 -14.08
N ASP A 549 -9.02 2.38 -14.44
CA ASP A 549 -8.60 2.42 -15.85
C ASP A 549 -8.50 1.01 -16.45
N PHE A 550 -8.98 0.89 -17.69
CA PHE A 550 -8.77 -0.28 -18.52
C PHE A 550 -7.33 -0.33 -19.03
N ILE A 551 -6.73 -1.51 -18.87
CA ILE A 551 -5.37 -1.82 -19.26
C ILE A 551 -5.40 -3.02 -20.21
N GLY A 552 -4.78 -2.89 -21.37
CA GLY A 552 -4.54 -4.03 -22.26
C GLY A 552 -3.33 -4.79 -21.76
N VAL A 553 -3.48 -6.10 -21.57
CA VAL A 553 -2.43 -7.00 -21.09
C VAL A 553 -1.98 -7.88 -22.24
N PHE A 554 -0.72 -7.72 -22.64
CA PHE A 554 -0.09 -8.43 -23.74
C PHE A 554 1.04 -9.30 -23.19
N VAL A 555 0.79 -10.60 -23.11
CA VAL A 555 1.76 -11.61 -22.68
C VAL A 555 2.27 -12.33 -23.94
N PRO A 556 3.60 -12.51 -24.12
CA PRO A 556 4.13 -13.21 -25.28
C PRO A 556 3.48 -14.58 -25.50
N HIS A 557 3.07 -14.85 -26.75
CA HIS A 557 2.43 -16.11 -27.18
C HIS A 557 1.07 -16.44 -26.54
N MET A 558 0.44 -15.48 -25.85
CA MET A 558 -0.90 -15.61 -25.30
C MET A 558 -1.85 -14.61 -25.98
N PRO A 559 -3.15 -14.90 -26.05
CA PRO A 559 -4.11 -13.92 -26.55
C PRO A 559 -4.10 -12.66 -25.64
N PRO A 560 -4.28 -11.46 -26.22
CA PRO A 560 -4.46 -10.24 -25.44
C PRO A 560 -5.64 -10.38 -24.49
N SER A 561 -5.53 -9.74 -23.32
CA SER A 561 -6.62 -9.67 -22.36
C SER A 561 -6.82 -8.24 -21.87
N LEU A 562 -8.01 -7.98 -21.35
CA LEU A 562 -8.35 -6.70 -20.74
C LEU A 562 -8.24 -6.83 -19.22
N ALA A 563 -7.79 -5.78 -18.55
CA ALA A 563 -7.72 -5.72 -17.10
C ALA A 563 -8.15 -4.34 -16.57
N ILE A 564 -8.50 -4.27 -15.29
CA ILE A 564 -8.81 -3.03 -14.59
C ILE A 564 -7.79 -2.79 -13.48
N THR A 565 -7.33 -1.56 -13.34
CA THR A 565 -6.47 -1.14 -12.23
C THR A 565 -7.27 -1.06 -10.92
N ARG A 566 -6.92 -1.89 -9.94
CA ARG A 566 -7.60 -1.99 -8.63
C ARG A 566 -6.88 -1.34 -7.47
N TRP A 567 -5.56 -1.24 -7.56
CA TRP A 567 -4.78 -0.40 -6.67
C TRP A 567 -3.50 0.02 -7.39
N LEU A 568 -2.98 1.19 -7.06
CA LEU A 568 -1.70 1.65 -7.57
C LEU A 568 -0.92 2.47 -6.53
N CYS A 569 0.39 2.26 -6.48
CA CYS A 569 1.28 2.97 -5.56
C CYS A 569 2.67 3.12 -6.18
N THR A 570 3.21 4.34 -6.16
CA THR A 570 4.60 4.65 -6.46
C THR A 570 5.36 4.89 -5.16
N ASP A 571 6.43 4.13 -4.94
CA ASP A 571 7.26 4.27 -3.75
C ASP A 571 8.21 5.49 -3.83
N HIS A 572 9.01 5.68 -2.78
CA HIS A 572 9.99 6.78 -2.72
C HIS A 572 11.20 6.60 -3.66
N LEU A 573 11.42 5.38 -4.16
CA LEU A 573 12.47 5.07 -5.14
C LEU A 573 11.99 5.29 -6.57
N GLY A 574 10.70 5.57 -6.78
CA GLY A 574 10.08 5.74 -8.08
C GLY A 574 9.53 4.44 -8.67
N THR A 575 9.51 3.35 -7.91
CA THR A 575 8.92 2.09 -8.36
C THR A 575 7.41 2.18 -8.28
N THR A 576 6.74 2.05 -9.42
CA THR A 576 5.27 1.97 -9.48
C THR A 576 4.85 0.51 -9.42
N GLN A 577 3.96 0.19 -8.49
CA GLN A 577 3.30 -1.10 -8.35
C GLN A 577 1.82 -0.95 -8.61
N ILE A 578 1.24 -1.88 -9.36
CA ILE A 578 -0.19 -1.91 -9.65
C ILE A 578 -0.77 -3.30 -9.43
N GLY A 579 -2.01 -3.32 -8.94
CA GLY A 579 -2.84 -4.51 -8.92
C GLY A 579 -3.84 -4.47 -10.05
N LEU A 580 -3.77 -5.47 -10.93
CA LEU A 580 -4.69 -5.64 -12.04
C LEU A 580 -5.69 -6.76 -11.74
N GLU A 581 -6.96 -6.53 -12.07
CA GLU A 581 -7.99 -7.56 -12.13
C GLU A 581 -8.30 -7.84 -13.60
N ILE A 582 -8.28 -9.11 -14.01
CA ILE A 582 -8.63 -9.50 -15.38
C ILE A 582 -10.11 -9.22 -15.60
N TYR A 583 -10.40 -8.45 -16.64
CA TYR A 583 -11.76 -8.22 -17.10
C TYR A 583 -12.14 -9.33 -18.09
N PRO A 584 -13.30 -9.97 -17.91
CA PRO A 584 -13.69 -11.11 -18.72
C PRO A 584 -13.98 -10.72 -20.18
N GLY A 585 -13.75 -11.68 -21.09
CA GLY A 585 -13.97 -11.53 -22.53
C GLY A 585 -12.71 -11.13 -23.31
N LEU A 586 -12.70 -11.48 -24.60
CA LEU A 586 -11.64 -11.08 -25.53
C LEU A 586 -12.00 -9.72 -26.16
N PRO A 587 -11.17 -8.67 -25.98
CA PRO A 587 -11.45 -7.38 -26.59
C PRO A 587 -11.19 -7.40 -28.09
N VAL A 588 -12.12 -6.84 -28.86
CA VAL A 588 -12.01 -6.64 -30.31
C VAL A 588 -11.97 -5.13 -30.59
N PRO A 589 -10.95 -4.61 -31.29
CA PRO A 589 -10.90 -3.19 -31.62
C PRO A 589 -12.00 -2.84 -32.62
N VAL A 590 -12.73 -1.77 -32.34
CA VAL A 590 -13.76 -1.24 -33.24
C VAL A 590 -13.64 0.26 -33.37
N THR A 591 -13.98 0.77 -34.55
CA THR A 591 -14.20 2.21 -34.73
C THR A 591 -15.68 2.49 -34.90
N ALA A 592 -16.17 3.53 -34.24
CA ALA A 592 -17.55 3.96 -34.27
C ALA A 592 -17.64 5.35 -34.88
N LYS A 593 -18.55 5.53 -35.84
CA LYS A 593 -18.88 6.81 -36.46
C LYS A 593 -20.34 7.16 -36.19
N PRO A 594 -20.65 8.33 -35.61
CA PRO A 594 -22.02 8.82 -35.52
C PRO A 594 -22.62 9.06 -36.91
N ASN A 595 -23.94 8.87 -37.08
CA ASN A 595 -24.60 9.17 -38.36
C ASN A 595 -24.41 10.64 -38.80
N ASP A 596 -24.48 11.58 -37.86
CA ASP A 596 -24.49 13.02 -38.14
C ASP A 596 -23.14 13.70 -37.83
N GLY A 597 -22.04 12.93 -37.76
CA GLY A 597 -20.74 13.44 -37.33
C GLY A 597 -19.56 12.85 -38.11
N THR A 598 -18.48 13.62 -38.19
CA THR A 598 -17.19 13.19 -38.77
C THR A 598 -16.24 12.60 -37.74
N GLU A 599 -16.58 12.70 -36.45
CA GLU A 599 -15.77 12.20 -35.34
C GLU A 599 -15.65 10.68 -35.39
N ILE A 600 -14.42 10.18 -35.31
CA ILE A 600 -14.11 8.75 -35.22
C ILE A 600 -13.86 8.42 -33.76
N ILE A 601 -14.70 7.56 -33.21
CA ILE A 601 -14.58 7.11 -31.83
C ILE A 601 -13.90 5.73 -31.86
N GLN A 602 -12.75 5.60 -31.21
CA GLN A 602 -12.13 4.30 -30.99
C GLN A 602 -12.78 3.61 -29.80
N GLY A 603 -13.02 2.31 -29.91
CA GLY A 603 -13.62 1.53 -28.85
C GLY A 603 -13.18 0.07 -28.85
N LEU A 604 -13.57 -0.63 -27.79
CA LEU A 604 -13.36 -2.07 -27.63
C LEU A 604 -14.73 -2.74 -27.56
N LEU A 605 -15.00 -3.62 -28.51
CA LEU A 605 -16.13 -4.54 -28.46
C LEU A 605 -15.75 -5.73 -27.58
N LEU A 606 -16.57 -6.00 -26.57
CA LEU A 606 -16.58 -7.27 -25.86
C LEU A 606 -17.75 -8.09 -26.41
N PRO A 607 -17.50 -9.17 -27.16
CA PRO A 607 -18.55 -10.03 -27.69
C PRO A 607 -19.41 -10.66 -26.58
N GLU A 608 -20.60 -11.12 -26.97
CA GLU A 608 -21.42 -11.97 -26.12
C GLU A 608 -20.66 -13.27 -25.83
N ASP A 609 -20.60 -13.65 -24.56
CA ASP A 609 -20.05 -14.92 -24.11
C ASP A 609 -21.06 -15.60 -23.18
N ARG A 610 -21.62 -16.72 -23.65
CA ARG A 610 -22.68 -17.45 -22.96
C ARG A 610 -22.16 -18.26 -21.77
N ASP A 611 -20.90 -18.67 -21.79
CA ASP A 611 -20.32 -19.50 -20.74
C ASP A 611 -20.17 -18.71 -19.44
N ILE A 612 -19.88 -17.41 -19.56
CA ILE A 612 -19.76 -16.46 -18.44
C ILE A 612 -20.96 -15.52 -18.28
N ARG A 613 -22.05 -15.75 -19.06
CA ARG A 613 -23.28 -14.91 -19.06
C ARG A 613 -23.00 -13.42 -19.31
N GLN A 614 -22.03 -13.13 -20.17
CA GLN A 614 -21.66 -11.79 -20.57
C GLN A 614 -22.44 -11.40 -21.84
N PRO A 615 -23.26 -10.33 -21.84
CA PRO A 615 -23.82 -9.79 -23.06
C PRO A 615 -22.77 -8.95 -23.82
N SER A 616 -23.07 -8.58 -25.06
CA SER A 616 -22.18 -7.71 -25.82
C SER A 616 -22.13 -6.28 -25.27
N TYR A 617 -20.92 -5.74 -25.19
CA TYR A 617 -20.66 -4.37 -24.75
C TYR A 617 -19.70 -3.67 -25.71
N ILE A 618 -19.85 -2.35 -25.83
CA ILE A 618 -18.81 -1.49 -26.37
C ILE A 618 -18.28 -0.61 -25.24
N ILE A 619 -16.96 -0.53 -25.15
CA ILE A 619 -16.22 0.34 -24.25
C ILE A 619 -15.58 1.44 -25.09
N VAL A 620 -15.83 2.70 -24.74
CA VAL A 620 -15.31 3.89 -25.43
C VAL A 620 -14.81 4.90 -24.40
N GLU A 621 -13.98 5.84 -24.86
CA GLU A 621 -13.63 6.99 -24.02
C GLU A 621 -14.86 7.82 -23.66
N LYS A 622 -14.74 8.58 -22.57
CA LYS A 622 -15.81 9.41 -22.03
C LYS A 622 -16.42 10.34 -23.10
N GLY A 623 -17.74 10.31 -23.23
CA GLY A 623 -18.49 11.11 -24.21
C GLY A 623 -18.83 10.35 -25.50
N GLY A 624 -18.35 9.11 -25.66
CA GLY A 624 -18.72 8.26 -26.79
C GLY A 624 -20.17 7.75 -26.71
N TYR A 625 -20.75 7.62 -25.51
CA TYR A 625 -22.11 7.14 -25.32
C TYR A 625 -23.16 8.26 -25.29
N SER A 626 -24.28 8.01 -25.96
CA SER A 626 -25.55 8.70 -25.70
C SER A 626 -26.70 7.73 -25.94
N ALA A 627 -27.76 7.81 -25.14
CA ALA A 627 -28.89 6.89 -25.23
C ALA A 627 -29.56 6.99 -26.60
N ASN A 628 -29.83 5.83 -27.22
CA ASN A 628 -30.39 5.67 -28.57
C ASN A 628 -29.52 6.24 -29.71
N ARG A 629 -28.28 6.66 -29.44
CA ARG A 629 -27.34 7.12 -30.48
C ARG A 629 -27.12 5.98 -31.48
N THR A 630 -27.25 6.32 -32.77
CA THR A 630 -26.93 5.39 -33.86
C THR A 630 -25.47 5.55 -34.23
N LEU A 631 -24.75 4.44 -34.27
CA LEU A 631 -23.33 4.39 -34.60
C LEU A 631 -23.10 3.38 -35.72
N HIS A 632 -22.33 3.77 -36.72
CA HIS A 632 -21.75 2.87 -37.71
C HIS A 632 -20.46 2.30 -37.14
N ILE A 633 -20.42 0.99 -36.96
CA ILE A 633 -19.30 0.25 -36.39
C ILE A 633 -18.51 -0.39 -37.53
N THR A 634 -17.19 -0.24 -37.47
CA THR A 634 -16.24 -0.99 -38.28
C THR A 634 -15.45 -1.92 -37.35
N GLU A 635 -15.54 -3.22 -37.62
CA GLU A 635 -14.87 -4.31 -36.91
C GLU A 635 -14.02 -5.09 -37.93
N GLY A 636 -12.75 -4.71 -38.07
CA GLY A 636 -11.93 -5.19 -39.18
C GLY A 636 -12.55 -4.85 -40.53
N GLU A 637 -12.86 -5.86 -41.34
CA GLU A 637 -13.54 -5.70 -42.64
C GLU A 637 -15.08 -5.60 -42.54
N LYS A 638 -15.66 -5.94 -41.38
CA LYS A 638 -17.10 -5.92 -41.19
C LYS A 638 -17.57 -4.52 -40.86
N THR A 639 -18.68 -4.11 -41.46
CA THR A 639 -19.37 -2.87 -41.11
C THR A 639 -20.85 -3.15 -40.82
N TYR A 640 -21.36 -2.53 -39.76
CA TYR A 640 -22.76 -2.65 -39.37
C TYR A 640 -23.20 -1.45 -38.55
N THR A 641 -24.51 -1.24 -38.46
CA THR A 641 -25.07 -0.14 -37.67
C THR A 641 -25.61 -0.67 -36.35
N ILE A 642 -25.37 0.06 -35.27
CA ILE A 642 -25.91 -0.22 -33.95
C ILE A 642 -26.75 0.95 -33.42
N SER A 643 -27.58 0.67 -32.42
CA SER A 643 -28.16 1.67 -31.53
C SER A 643 -27.71 1.40 -30.10
N ALA A 644 -27.08 2.41 -29.46
CA ALA A 644 -26.71 2.36 -28.06
C ALA A 644 -27.97 2.36 -27.17
N THR A 645 -28.08 1.44 -26.23
CA THR A 645 -29.33 1.21 -25.48
C THR A 645 -29.27 1.66 -24.04
N SER A 646 -28.26 1.21 -23.30
CA SER A 646 -28.13 1.48 -21.87
C SER A 646 -26.67 1.51 -21.48
N LEU A 647 -26.34 2.43 -20.58
CA LEU A 647 -25.03 2.52 -19.95
C LEU A 647 -24.93 1.41 -18.91
N PHE A 648 -23.92 0.56 -19.04
CA PHE A 648 -23.65 -0.52 -18.11
C PHE A 648 -22.71 -0.06 -17.01
N ASP A 649 -21.62 0.59 -17.38
CA ASP A 649 -20.64 1.14 -16.45
C ASP A 649 -20.11 2.48 -16.96
N ASN A 650 -19.68 3.33 -16.02
CA ASN A 650 -19.31 4.71 -16.29
C ASN A 650 -18.29 5.22 -15.28
N THR A 651 -17.09 5.51 -15.75
CA THR A 651 -16.03 6.06 -14.91
C THR A 651 -15.67 7.48 -15.36
N PHE A 652 -14.56 8.02 -14.84
CA PHE A 652 -14.03 9.29 -15.31
C PHE A 652 -13.47 9.19 -16.75
N ASN A 653 -12.90 8.03 -17.10
CA ASN A 653 -12.14 7.85 -18.35
C ASN A 653 -12.89 7.07 -19.44
N TYR A 654 -13.87 6.22 -19.09
CA TYR A 654 -14.59 5.42 -20.08
C TYR A 654 -16.09 5.33 -19.83
N GLU A 655 -16.80 4.93 -20.88
CA GLU A 655 -18.20 4.52 -20.87
C GLU A 655 -18.30 3.11 -21.46
N GLN A 656 -18.99 2.20 -20.75
CA GLN A 656 -19.30 0.87 -21.22
C GLN A 656 -20.80 0.75 -21.40
N PHE A 657 -21.26 0.41 -22.60
CA PHE A 657 -22.69 0.40 -22.92
C PHE A 657 -23.11 -0.82 -23.71
N ARG A 658 -24.39 -1.17 -23.55
CA ARG A 658 -25.08 -2.20 -24.34
C ARG A 658 -25.63 -1.61 -25.62
N PHE A 659 -25.73 -2.41 -26.66
CA PHE A 659 -26.25 -1.97 -27.95
C PHE A 659 -27.12 -3.03 -28.61
N LYS A 660 -27.84 -2.63 -29.66
CA LYS A 660 -28.55 -3.52 -30.58
C LYS A 660 -28.07 -3.28 -32.00
N ILE A 661 -27.77 -4.34 -32.73
CA ILE A 661 -27.47 -4.26 -34.16
C ILE A 661 -28.77 -3.92 -34.90
N LYS A 662 -28.74 -2.91 -35.76
CA LYS A 662 -29.86 -2.58 -36.65
C LYS A 662 -29.85 -3.54 -37.85
N PRO A 663 -31.02 -4.01 -38.30
CA PRO A 663 -31.11 -4.77 -39.54
C PRO A 663 -30.50 -3.96 -40.70
N SER A 664 -29.74 -4.62 -41.57
CA SER A 664 -29.29 -4.03 -42.83
C SER A 664 -30.54 -3.70 -43.66
N SER A 665 -30.78 -2.40 -43.89
CA SER A 665 -31.84 -1.88 -44.75
C SER A 665 -31.56 -2.15 -46.22
#